data_AF-A0AAN6IRX2-F1
#
_entry.id   AF-A0AAN6IRX2-F1
#
_cell.length_a   1.000
_cell.length_b   1.000
_cell.length_c   1.000
_cell.angle_alpha   90.00
_cell.angle_beta   90.00
_cell.angle_gamma   90.00
#
_symmetry.space_group_name_H-M   'P 1'
#
loop_
_entity.id
_entity.type
_entity.pdbx_description
1 polymer ?
#
loop_
_entity_poly.entity_id
_entity_poly.type
_entity_poly.pdbx_seq_one_letter_code
_entity_poly.pdbx_strand_id
1 'polypeptide(L)'
;MNRNAGAQAEQLYSEAVQETPPDRNKLDRLVDLLCDHPQLIYDTFFAKAHKAAEIAVDIWHGTGDIKVNDRILILTVPALWGWTVMEETLCHAPPPELLETRYPQLAQQFLKLAELTLAHPNTTPGPVVRRTIQALTRFWPEIINACVSLKTQSPAWRQLYEATLRRADSLIQLSEQSNDPALQMHLAKFFETEASIFTAAPQPGGSPRSRLNLDRVPSQHAYISKTALVTRGERARQQLVQLLPSSDNMRLCSTSFITATINSIVYLMNLRPQFCEQLLERLINWYDAINSSEQTMTRLQSVVIGKTLRIALLQLYTRNHMSAYSEILKHKLDALGGPEWARWQEFQKRERERRLRHEAWERSLVPPKKASEEGPQSARWVPAPGDGQEKSAPEDGQVEPAYQPAPGADVDVNTDLPPLKPLAEVLGVNSSRSNSEDNQIELLEERTKRVKLDKEQEEVVVSDMEIEVSEKELEIPDKELQQAAVENDSQIETEMQNALGSEPPFEMLAMDAMSPDTRQNHLMEAIRRVIRGSERMRKFIEHKRVLHSIDTAGKPAPRSRTLEENMVQQVQLVANCYLVLFEACRARHLPGNMGASTEWSSMHACVEDILQYVVDAPQELYELAMALLYELWMSVVTSDPELKCTPDKPDSEFSVLALYLRWCEHIFDAIVKHSVRLATQQADTTPAAQTADGSAVVPELKEEKSQTEPSELILAFIRDAPYILPALLAKVAECLKSPSTAPLGLAVLETAIEIRPPIFITGLDILLEYAASPDRATRSGCIQVILKHCSSRSSLLPRMSLAAKSHFVRGVRLAEKQSVELEKQVASIFNRVDKVLPVGELAVTEAVEARKREALALRKQKKQAIEAGLAVYAELFLKLCAKHMELLVVMFVAYKGLSATVQVIIRRIITPLIKSMADTPAVIIPVLKQFPVGTETLAQRIVFLLCVNTARVPARELVQAVLNMCDARRLDGNFLAYLGNGMERAEVHKRLPTIVAMLNGSAGPQMLVSEFFTRVTTSYLNQPSVLTPTELLVALHEPAVVNTEKKAEEAVRVFGAMTNTDGTLKFPPRVFDEALAQLAGRAFVPVLMLKTAFIYREQHHGVADVAVKNLLQTLIERKVWEMRSSLLNAFISLFRTMLPDALPLVKSIPPNILQMMAKIDARFGVPAS
;
A
#
# COMPACT_ATOMS: atom_id res chain seq x y z
N MET A 1 -34.21 14.08 8.71
CA MET A 1 -32.91 13.79 9.36
C MET A 1 -32.12 15.06 9.71
N ASN A 2 -32.03 16.08 8.85
CA ASN A 2 -31.28 17.34 9.13
C ASN A 2 -31.66 18.10 10.42
N ARG A 3 -32.91 18.02 10.91
CA ARG A 3 -33.33 18.71 12.15
C ARG A 3 -32.61 18.22 13.41
N ASN A 4 -32.21 16.95 13.47
CA ASN A 4 -31.54 16.39 14.64
C ASN A 4 -30.04 16.79 14.66
N ALA A 5 -29.39 16.78 13.50
CA ALA A 5 -28.01 17.21 13.34
C ALA A 5 -27.82 18.71 13.65
N GLY A 6 -28.76 19.57 13.23
CA GLY A 6 -28.71 21.01 13.56
C GLY A 6 -28.83 21.29 15.05
N ALA A 7 -29.74 20.61 15.77
CA ALA A 7 -29.88 20.76 17.21
C ALA A 7 -28.63 20.26 17.96
N GLN A 8 -28.06 19.15 17.52
CA GLN A 8 -26.82 18.60 18.05
C GLN A 8 -25.62 19.53 17.82
N ALA A 9 -25.52 20.16 16.65
CA ALA A 9 -24.49 21.15 16.34
C ALA A 9 -24.59 22.38 17.23
N GLU A 10 -25.80 22.89 17.43
CA GLU A 10 -26.08 24.03 18.33
C GLU A 10 -25.75 23.70 19.78
N GLN A 11 -26.12 22.50 20.23
CA GLN A 11 -25.79 22.02 21.57
C GLN A 11 -24.27 21.97 21.77
N LEU A 12 -23.53 21.31 20.86
CA LEU A 12 -22.08 21.21 20.94
C LEU A 12 -21.39 22.58 20.94
N TYR A 13 -21.86 23.51 20.11
CA TYR A 13 -21.35 24.88 20.09
C TYR A 13 -21.61 25.62 21.41
N SER A 14 -22.84 25.53 21.93
CA SER A 14 -23.21 26.19 23.18
C SER A 14 -22.43 25.64 24.39
N GLU A 15 -22.26 24.32 24.48
CA GLU A 15 -21.49 23.68 25.54
C GLU A 15 -20.01 24.03 25.44
N ALA A 16 -19.45 24.09 24.23
CA ALA A 16 -18.03 24.41 24.04
C ALA A 16 -17.69 25.86 24.40
N VAL A 17 -18.60 26.80 24.14
CA VAL A 17 -18.40 28.25 24.42
C VAL A 17 -18.67 28.60 25.88
N GLN A 18 -19.49 27.82 26.60
CA GLN A 18 -19.79 28.02 28.02
C GLN A 18 -18.63 27.61 28.95
N GLU A 19 -17.72 26.76 28.49
CA GLU A 19 -16.52 26.35 29.24
C GLU A 19 -15.42 27.41 29.12
N THR A 20 -14.72 27.70 30.23
CA THR A 20 -13.59 28.66 30.26
C THR A 20 -12.31 27.95 30.74
N PRO A 21 -11.31 27.70 29.86
CA PRO A 21 -11.26 28.05 28.45
C PRO A 21 -12.19 27.18 27.57
N PRO A 22 -12.56 27.65 26.37
CA PRO A 22 -13.44 26.91 25.46
C PRO A 22 -12.90 25.51 25.13
N ASP A 23 -13.78 24.49 25.15
CA ASP A 23 -13.37 23.11 24.91
C ASP A 23 -13.08 22.84 23.43
N ARG A 24 -11.79 22.71 23.12
CA ARG A 24 -11.30 22.40 21.78
C ARG A 24 -11.83 21.08 21.24
N ASN A 25 -11.98 20.04 22.08
CA ASN A 25 -12.41 18.72 21.59
C ASN A 25 -13.86 18.73 21.13
N LYS A 26 -14.72 19.52 21.80
CA LYS A 26 -16.12 19.71 21.38
C LYS A 26 -16.21 20.52 20.09
N LEU A 27 -15.36 21.54 19.94
CA LEU A 27 -15.26 22.32 18.69
C LEU A 27 -14.73 21.49 17.52
N ASP A 28 -13.74 20.62 17.74
CA ASP A 28 -13.22 19.71 16.71
C ASP A 28 -14.29 18.68 16.28
N ARG A 29 -15.03 18.09 17.23
CA ARG A 29 -16.20 17.23 16.92
C ARG A 29 -17.32 17.97 16.19
N LEU A 30 -17.51 19.26 16.49
CA LEU A 30 -18.46 20.09 15.77
C LEU A 30 -18.01 20.31 14.32
N VAL A 31 -16.71 20.51 14.07
CA VAL A 31 -16.17 20.59 12.70
C VAL A 31 -16.41 19.29 11.94
N ASP A 32 -16.15 18.12 12.54
CA ASP A 32 -16.43 16.82 11.91
C ASP A 32 -17.92 16.67 11.53
N LEU A 33 -18.82 17.01 12.45
CA LEU A 33 -20.27 16.95 12.21
C LEU A 33 -20.74 17.94 11.13
N LEU A 34 -20.10 19.11 11.05
CA LEU A 34 -20.34 20.11 10.01
C LEU A 34 -19.86 19.64 8.64
N CYS A 35 -18.70 18.97 8.56
CA CYS A 35 -18.19 18.35 7.33
C CYS A 35 -19.13 17.26 6.79
N ASP A 36 -19.73 16.46 7.68
CA ASP A 36 -20.73 15.44 7.31
C ASP A 36 -22.08 16.06 6.85
N HIS A 37 -22.35 17.32 7.23
CA HIS A 37 -23.57 18.05 6.90
C HIS A 37 -23.31 19.48 6.37
N PRO A 38 -22.79 19.64 5.14
CA PRO A 38 -22.34 20.94 4.60
C PRO A 38 -23.39 22.05 4.57
N GLN A 39 -24.69 21.72 4.49
CA GLN A 39 -25.77 22.72 4.50
C GLN A 39 -25.82 23.55 5.80
N LEU A 40 -25.49 22.94 6.95
CA LEU A 40 -25.46 23.64 8.24
C LEU A 40 -24.34 24.69 8.31
N ILE A 41 -23.25 24.45 7.58
CA ILE A 41 -22.11 25.38 7.50
C ILE A 41 -22.56 26.68 6.82
N TYR A 42 -23.15 26.58 5.63
CA TYR A 42 -23.55 27.76 4.85
C TYR A 42 -24.66 28.57 5.51
N ASP A 43 -25.59 27.93 6.21
CA ASP A 43 -26.78 28.59 6.74
C ASP A 43 -26.59 29.29 8.08
N THR A 44 -25.90 28.65 9.04
CA THR A 44 -25.83 29.15 10.42
C THR A 44 -24.41 29.26 10.96
N PHE A 45 -23.55 28.28 10.70
CA PHE A 45 -22.25 28.18 11.37
C PHE A 45 -21.15 29.04 10.75
N PHE A 46 -21.23 29.41 9.47
CA PHE A 46 -20.29 30.36 8.87
C PHE A 46 -20.35 31.74 9.56
N ALA A 47 -21.56 32.26 9.77
CA ALA A 47 -21.74 33.56 10.43
C ALA A 47 -21.23 33.53 11.88
N LYS A 48 -21.45 32.42 12.61
CA LYS A 48 -20.94 32.22 13.97
C LYS A 48 -19.42 32.11 14.01
N ALA A 49 -18.83 31.37 13.08
CA ALA A 49 -17.39 31.23 12.91
C ALA A 49 -16.72 32.58 12.61
N HIS A 50 -17.27 33.33 11.65
CA HIS A 50 -16.80 34.67 11.31
C HIS A 50 -16.90 35.59 12.53
N LYS A 51 -18.04 35.61 13.22
CA LYS A 51 -18.25 36.49 14.39
C LYS A 51 -17.31 36.14 15.55
N ALA A 52 -17.09 34.86 15.83
CA ALA A 52 -16.19 34.42 16.88
C ALA A 52 -14.75 34.86 16.61
N ALA A 53 -14.29 34.73 15.37
CA ALA A 53 -12.96 35.16 14.97
C ALA A 53 -12.83 36.69 14.91
N GLU A 54 -13.82 37.41 14.39
CA GLU A 54 -13.87 38.88 14.35
C GLU A 54 -13.78 39.48 15.77
N ILE A 55 -14.60 38.99 16.70
CA ILE A 55 -14.58 39.45 18.11
C ILE A 55 -13.21 39.22 18.74
N ALA A 56 -12.59 38.06 18.51
CA ALA A 56 -11.27 37.76 19.06
C ALA A 56 -10.21 38.74 18.54
N VAL A 57 -10.26 39.04 17.24
CA VAL A 57 -9.34 39.96 16.55
C VAL A 57 -9.54 41.40 17.02
N ASP A 58 -10.78 41.89 17.07
CA ASP A 58 -11.10 43.23 17.58
C ASP A 58 -10.64 43.43 19.02
N ILE A 59 -10.81 42.41 19.87
CA ILE A 59 -10.35 42.47 21.27
C ILE A 59 -8.82 42.49 21.36
N TRP A 60 -8.10 41.77 20.49
CA TRP A 60 -6.63 41.81 20.46
C TRP A 60 -6.08 43.16 19.99
N HIS A 61 -6.82 43.89 19.15
CA HIS A 61 -6.41 45.21 18.66
C HIS A 61 -6.91 46.39 19.52
N GLY A 62 -7.74 46.14 20.54
CA GLY A 62 -8.28 47.19 21.44
C GLY A 62 -7.28 47.71 22.49
N THR A 63 -7.33 49.00 22.80
CA THR A 63 -6.42 49.74 23.71
C THR A 63 -6.73 49.57 25.22
N GLY A 64 -7.03 48.34 25.67
CA GLY A 64 -7.47 48.07 27.04
C GLY A 64 -6.40 47.52 27.98
N ASP A 65 -6.14 48.24 29.07
CA ASP A 65 -5.27 47.93 30.21
C ASP A 65 -5.75 46.67 31.00
N ILE A 66 -5.52 45.45 30.49
CA ILE A 66 -6.05 44.21 31.10
C ILE A 66 -5.06 43.04 30.95
N LYS A 67 -4.86 42.27 32.03
CA LYS A 67 -3.88 41.17 32.17
C LYS A 67 -3.85 40.22 30.95
N VAL A 68 -2.71 40.21 30.26
CA VAL A 68 -2.53 39.79 28.86
C VAL A 68 -2.62 38.27 28.62
N ASN A 69 -2.25 37.41 29.58
CA ASN A 69 -2.04 35.98 29.29
C ASN A 69 -3.30 35.10 29.31
N ASP A 70 -4.27 35.34 30.19
CA ASP A 70 -5.44 34.46 30.31
C ASP A 70 -6.45 34.68 29.17
N ARG A 71 -6.55 35.91 28.64
CA ARG A 71 -7.42 36.24 27.49
C ARG A 71 -6.91 35.69 26.16
N ILE A 72 -5.58 35.60 25.96
CA ILE A 72 -5.01 35.06 24.72
C ILE A 72 -5.46 33.61 24.52
N LEU A 73 -5.38 32.77 25.55
CA LEU A 73 -5.78 31.36 25.45
C LEU A 73 -7.29 31.21 25.18
N ILE A 74 -8.11 31.98 25.90
CA ILE A 74 -9.59 31.95 25.80
C ILE A 74 -10.08 32.38 24.42
N LEU A 75 -9.45 33.39 23.80
CA LEU A 75 -9.86 33.92 22.50
C LEU A 75 -9.19 33.19 21.31
N THR A 76 -8.04 32.55 21.52
CA THR A 76 -7.32 31.84 20.44
C THR A 76 -8.09 30.61 19.98
N VAL A 77 -8.68 29.84 20.89
CA VAL A 77 -9.41 28.60 20.54
C VAL A 77 -10.64 28.88 19.65
N PRO A 78 -11.55 29.81 20.00
CA PRO A 78 -12.66 30.19 19.13
C PRO A 78 -12.24 30.78 17.79
N ALA A 79 -11.14 31.56 17.77
CA ALA A 79 -10.62 32.13 16.53
C ALA A 79 -10.07 31.05 15.58
N LEU A 80 -9.29 30.09 16.09
CA LEU A 80 -8.76 28.98 15.31
C LEU A 80 -9.88 28.06 14.77
N TRP A 81 -10.91 27.82 15.59
CA TRP A 81 -12.11 27.12 15.15
C TRP A 81 -12.84 27.88 14.05
N GLY A 82 -13.03 29.20 14.23
CA GLY A 82 -13.66 30.05 13.23
C GLY A 82 -12.96 30.01 11.88
N TRP A 83 -11.63 30.15 11.87
CA TRP A 83 -10.80 30.00 10.66
C TRP A 83 -10.94 28.64 9.99
N THR A 84 -11.05 27.57 10.78
CA THR A 84 -11.20 26.21 10.27
C THR A 84 -12.54 26.00 9.60
N VAL A 85 -13.64 26.43 10.23
CA VAL A 85 -14.97 26.34 9.65
C VAL A 85 -15.06 27.18 8.37
N MET A 86 -14.57 28.41 8.38
CA MET A 86 -14.61 29.27 7.17
C MET A 86 -13.77 28.71 6.02
N GLU A 87 -12.59 28.13 6.29
CA GLU A 87 -11.77 27.47 5.27
C GLU A 87 -12.52 26.29 4.65
N GLU A 88 -13.05 25.37 5.45
CA GLU A 88 -13.76 24.20 4.92
C GLU A 88 -15.03 24.62 4.14
N THR A 89 -15.68 25.73 4.53
CA THR A 89 -16.83 26.28 3.79
C THR A 89 -16.45 26.76 2.38
N LEU A 90 -15.30 27.42 2.27
CA LEU A 90 -14.86 28.11 1.04
C LEU A 90 -14.00 27.22 0.14
N CYS A 91 -13.32 26.23 0.70
CA CYS A 91 -12.41 25.35 -0.04
C CYS A 91 -13.03 23.99 -0.43
N HIS A 92 -14.25 23.68 0.03
CA HIS A 92 -15.06 22.59 -0.50
C HIS A 92 -15.95 23.07 -1.65
N ALA A 93 -16.14 22.23 -2.67
CA ALA A 93 -16.92 22.57 -3.86
C ALA A 93 -18.35 22.98 -3.47
N PRO A 94 -18.73 24.27 -3.57
CA PRO A 94 -20.04 24.71 -3.16
C PRO A 94 -21.10 24.21 -4.15
N PRO A 95 -22.35 23.96 -3.71
CA PRO A 95 -23.45 23.67 -4.61
C PRO A 95 -23.58 24.78 -5.68
N PRO A 96 -23.88 24.43 -6.95
CA PRO A 96 -23.92 25.39 -8.05
C PRO A 96 -24.90 26.55 -7.81
N GLU A 97 -25.96 26.32 -7.05
CA GLU A 97 -26.97 27.32 -6.67
C GLU A 97 -26.43 28.43 -5.74
N LEU A 98 -25.46 28.10 -4.89
CA LEU A 98 -24.88 29.04 -3.90
C LEU A 98 -23.64 29.77 -4.44
N LEU A 99 -23.03 29.23 -5.50
CA LEU A 99 -21.82 29.76 -6.13
C LEU A 99 -22.07 31.17 -6.68
N GLU A 100 -23.15 31.43 -7.41
CA GLU A 100 -23.37 32.74 -8.04
C GLU A 100 -23.88 33.82 -7.08
N THR A 101 -24.61 33.45 -6.01
CA THR A 101 -25.37 34.39 -5.17
C THR A 101 -24.74 34.68 -3.82
N ARG A 102 -24.30 33.65 -3.08
CA ARG A 102 -23.88 33.75 -1.67
C ARG A 102 -22.37 33.63 -1.49
N TYR A 103 -21.71 32.82 -2.30
CA TYR A 103 -20.26 32.58 -2.20
C TYR A 103 -19.41 33.87 -2.26
N PRO A 104 -19.68 34.86 -3.15
CA PRO A 104 -18.86 36.07 -3.19
C PRO A 104 -18.94 36.89 -1.90
N GLN A 105 -20.10 36.91 -1.24
CA GLN A 105 -20.30 37.65 0.02
C GLN A 105 -19.54 36.99 1.17
N LEU A 106 -19.60 35.66 1.26
CA LEU A 106 -18.87 34.87 2.27
C LEU A 106 -17.35 35.00 2.09
N ALA A 107 -16.87 34.92 0.85
CA ALA A 107 -15.47 35.11 0.51
C ALA A 107 -14.96 36.52 0.83
N GLN A 108 -15.78 37.56 0.60
CA GLN A 108 -15.43 38.93 1.00
C GLN A 108 -15.31 39.08 2.52
N GLN A 109 -16.20 38.47 3.30
CA GLN A 109 -16.12 38.45 4.77
C GLN A 109 -14.83 37.78 5.25
N PHE A 110 -14.50 36.62 4.67
CA PHE A 110 -13.25 35.90 4.96
C PHE A 110 -12.00 36.74 4.66
N LEU A 111 -11.93 37.41 3.50
CA LEU A 111 -10.80 38.25 3.14
C LEU A 111 -10.68 39.51 4.02
N LYS A 112 -11.81 40.09 4.44
CA LYS A 112 -11.83 41.23 5.36
C LYS A 112 -11.30 40.84 6.74
N LEU A 113 -11.69 39.67 7.25
CA LEU A 113 -11.14 39.17 8.51
C LEU A 113 -9.64 38.85 8.38
N ALA A 114 -9.21 38.30 7.24
CA ALA A 114 -7.80 38.08 6.97
C ALA A 114 -7.00 39.39 7.01
N GLU A 115 -7.53 40.45 6.40
CA GLU A 115 -6.96 41.80 6.47
C GLU A 115 -6.79 42.27 7.92
N LEU A 116 -7.83 42.15 8.75
CA LEU A 116 -7.77 42.55 10.16
C LEU A 116 -6.70 41.75 10.92
N THR A 117 -6.68 40.41 10.78
CA THR A 117 -5.68 39.58 11.47
C THR A 117 -4.24 39.89 11.09
N LEU A 118 -4.00 40.27 9.82
CA LEU A 118 -2.68 40.52 9.27
C LEU A 118 -2.23 41.98 9.43
N ALA A 119 -3.14 42.91 9.77
CA ALA A 119 -2.82 44.33 9.94
C ALA A 119 -1.83 44.59 11.10
N HIS A 120 -1.93 43.82 12.19
CA HIS A 120 -1.01 43.92 13.33
C HIS A 120 -0.51 42.52 13.76
N PRO A 121 0.46 41.93 13.05
CA PRO A 121 0.91 40.55 13.29
C PRO A 121 1.59 40.37 14.67
N ASN A 122 2.06 41.46 15.28
CA ASN A 122 2.73 41.44 16.59
C ASN A 122 1.74 41.44 17.77
N THR A 123 0.51 41.94 17.59
CA THR A 123 -0.52 41.97 18.64
C THR A 123 -1.43 40.75 18.58
N THR A 124 -1.62 40.20 17.38
CA THR A 124 -2.40 38.97 17.16
C THR A 124 -1.59 37.75 17.60
N PRO A 125 -2.19 36.75 18.28
CA PRO A 125 -1.48 35.53 18.65
C PRO A 125 -0.90 34.80 17.43
N GLY A 126 0.40 34.49 17.48
CA GLY A 126 1.11 33.83 16.37
C GLY A 126 0.44 32.58 15.78
N PRO A 127 -0.21 31.68 16.56
CA PRO A 127 -0.97 30.57 16.01
C PRO A 127 -2.09 30.98 15.04
N VAL A 128 -2.78 32.09 15.34
CA VAL A 128 -3.89 32.60 14.51
C VAL A 128 -3.35 33.20 13.24
N VAL A 129 -2.29 34.01 13.31
CA VAL A 129 -1.63 34.57 12.12
C VAL A 129 -1.17 33.46 11.17
N ARG A 130 -0.54 32.40 11.70
CA ARG A 130 -0.15 31.23 10.88
C ARG A 130 -1.35 30.51 10.28
N ARG A 131 -2.43 30.34 11.05
CA ARG A 131 -3.68 29.72 10.57
C ARG A 131 -4.33 30.52 9.44
N THR A 132 -4.32 31.85 9.52
CA THR A 132 -4.80 32.74 8.46
C THR A 132 -4.01 32.52 7.17
N ILE A 133 -2.67 32.48 7.22
CA ILE A 133 -1.84 32.26 6.03
C ILE A 133 -2.11 30.88 5.42
N GLN A 134 -2.25 29.83 6.25
CA GLN A 134 -2.63 28.50 5.77
C GLN A 134 -3.98 28.50 5.05
N ALA A 135 -4.99 29.15 5.64
CA ALA A 135 -6.32 29.26 5.06
C ALA A 135 -6.31 30.02 3.72
N LEU A 136 -5.56 31.14 3.66
CA LEU A 136 -5.36 31.89 2.42
C LEU A 136 -4.64 31.06 1.35
N THR A 137 -3.65 30.24 1.73
CA THR A 137 -2.90 29.36 0.82
C THR A 137 -3.79 28.32 0.15
N ARG A 138 -4.76 27.75 0.88
CA ARG A 138 -5.73 26.78 0.32
C ARG A 138 -6.85 27.47 -0.46
N PHE A 139 -7.33 28.62 0.02
CA PHE A 139 -8.38 29.40 -0.63
C PHE A 139 -7.94 29.97 -2.00
N TRP A 140 -6.65 30.32 -2.13
CA TRP A 140 -6.09 30.98 -3.30
C TRP A 140 -6.32 30.23 -4.64
N PRO A 141 -6.00 28.94 -4.77
CA PRO A 141 -6.37 28.18 -5.96
C PRO A 141 -7.88 28.19 -6.23
N GLU A 142 -8.70 27.86 -5.21
CA GLU A 142 -10.15 27.66 -5.41
C GLU A 142 -10.84 28.92 -5.95
N ILE A 143 -10.47 30.10 -5.46
CA ILE A 143 -11.05 31.36 -5.94
C ILE A 143 -10.65 31.66 -7.39
N ILE A 144 -9.41 31.36 -7.78
CA ILE A 144 -8.95 31.55 -9.16
C ILE A 144 -9.68 30.57 -10.09
N ASN A 145 -9.89 29.33 -9.67
CA ASN A 145 -10.64 28.34 -10.44
C ASN A 145 -12.09 28.78 -10.67
N ALA A 146 -12.74 29.29 -9.61
CA ALA A 146 -14.09 29.81 -9.69
C ALA A 146 -14.18 31.01 -10.64
N CYS A 147 -13.25 31.98 -10.51
CA CYS A 147 -13.20 33.15 -11.39
C CYS A 147 -12.98 32.78 -12.87
N VAL A 148 -12.21 31.72 -13.15
CA VAL A 148 -11.90 31.27 -14.52
C VAL A 148 -13.03 30.42 -15.12
N SER A 149 -13.75 29.64 -14.31
CA SER A 149 -14.77 28.70 -14.77
C SER A 149 -16.16 29.35 -14.98
N LEU A 150 -16.42 30.48 -14.33
CA LEU A 150 -17.71 31.18 -14.41
C LEU A 150 -17.86 31.94 -15.73
N LYS A 151 -18.96 31.67 -16.45
CA LYS A 151 -19.32 32.38 -17.69
C LYS A 151 -19.92 33.76 -17.41
N THR A 152 -20.48 33.97 -16.23
CA THR A 152 -21.18 35.19 -15.78
C THR A 152 -20.21 36.17 -15.11
N GLN A 153 -19.85 37.24 -15.82
CA GLN A 153 -18.89 38.25 -15.34
C GLN A 153 -19.55 39.32 -14.45
N SER A 154 -20.10 38.92 -13.31
CA SER A 154 -20.70 39.85 -12.35
C SER A 154 -19.64 40.79 -11.73
N PRO A 155 -19.96 42.08 -11.49
CA PRO A 155 -19.04 43.03 -10.83
C PRO A 155 -18.60 42.57 -9.43
N ALA A 156 -19.41 41.76 -8.74
CA ALA A 156 -19.09 41.20 -7.43
C ALA A 156 -17.87 40.25 -7.48
N TRP A 157 -17.76 39.43 -8.53
CA TRP A 157 -16.64 38.52 -8.74
C TRP A 157 -15.35 39.25 -9.10
N ARG A 158 -15.46 40.35 -9.87
CA ARG A 158 -14.33 41.24 -10.14
C ARG A 158 -13.79 41.89 -8.86
N GLN A 159 -14.66 42.44 -8.03
CA GLN A 159 -14.27 43.04 -6.74
C GLN A 159 -13.64 42.02 -5.80
N LEU A 160 -14.16 40.79 -5.78
CA LEU A 160 -13.61 39.69 -4.99
C LEU A 160 -12.21 39.30 -5.48
N TYR A 161 -12.02 39.15 -6.78
CA TYR A 161 -10.70 38.89 -7.37
C TYR A 161 -9.68 39.99 -7.02
N GLU A 162 -10.05 41.26 -7.19
CA GLU A 162 -9.20 42.41 -6.83
C GLU A 162 -8.89 42.47 -5.32
N ALA A 163 -9.84 42.11 -4.46
CA ALA A 163 -9.62 42.00 -3.02
C ALA A 163 -8.64 40.87 -2.67
N THR A 164 -8.71 39.75 -3.39
CA THR A 164 -7.84 38.59 -3.17
C THR A 164 -6.40 38.95 -3.58
N LEU A 165 -6.22 39.59 -4.73
CA LEU A 165 -4.90 40.11 -5.17
C LEU A 165 -4.28 41.05 -4.13
N ARG A 166 -5.06 42.00 -3.59
CA ARG A 166 -4.60 42.91 -2.53
C ARG A 166 -4.13 42.16 -1.29
N ARG A 167 -4.84 41.10 -0.86
CA ARG A 167 -4.40 40.29 0.29
C ARG A 167 -3.11 39.55 0.02
N ALA A 168 -2.93 39.01 -1.18
CA ALA A 168 -1.69 38.35 -1.57
C ALA A 168 -0.51 39.35 -1.61
N ASP A 169 -0.74 40.60 -2.02
CA ASP A 169 0.29 41.66 -1.93
C ASP A 169 0.67 42.01 -0.48
N SER A 170 -0.30 42.01 0.44
CA SER A 170 -0.01 42.18 1.87
C SER A 170 0.88 41.07 2.44
N LEU A 171 0.75 39.82 1.94
CA LEU A 171 1.63 38.72 2.36
C LEU A 171 3.07 38.88 1.89
N ILE A 172 3.28 39.48 0.71
CA ILE A 172 4.62 39.84 0.20
C ILE A 172 5.23 40.94 1.09
N GLN A 173 4.45 41.97 1.44
CA GLN A 173 4.93 43.01 2.35
C GLN A 173 5.25 42.44 3.74
N LEU A 174 4.44 41.48 4.22
CA LEU A 174 4.66 40.81 5.49
C LEU A 174 5.94 39.95 5.49
N SER A 175 6.29 39.28 4.37
CA SER A 175 7.55 38.54 4.26
C SER A 175 8.78 39.45 4.31
N GLU A 176 8.67 40.68 3.78
CA GLU A 176 9.75 41.66 3.81
C GLU A 176 9.93 42.30 5.20
N GLN A 177 8.87 42.37 6.01
CA GLN A 177 8.87 43.06 7.31
C GLN A 177 9.07 42.14 8.52
N SER A 178 8.72 40.84 8.41
CA SER A 178 8.71 39.91 9.55
C SER A 178 9.91 38.96 9.57
N ASN A 179 10.57 38.88 10.73
CA ASN A 179 11.67 37.96 11.01
C ASN A 179 11.24 36.70 11.81
N ASP A 180 9.93 36.45 11.98
CA ASP A 180 9.45 35.25 12.69
C ASP A 180 9.62 33.98 11.81
N PRO A 181 10.49 33.03 12.18
CA PRO A 181 10.74 31.83 11.37
C PRO A 181 9.51 30.93 11.23
N ALA A 182 8.61 30.91 12.23
CA ALA A 182 7.40 30.11 12.16
C ALA A 182 6.38 30.70 11.16
N LEU A 183 6.39 32.03 11.00
CA LEU A 183 5.59 32.74 10.00
C LEU A 183 6.16 32.57 8.60
N GLN A 184 7.46 32.77 8.44
CA GLN A 184 8.17 32.65 7.16
C GLN A 184 8.04 31.26 6.54
N MET A 185 7.96 30.20 7.36
CA MET A 185 7.67 28.84 6.89
C MET A 185 6.32 28.73 6.16
N HIS A 186 5.28 29.40 6.67
CA HIS A 186 3.95 29.38 6.05
C HIS A 186 3.90 30.28 4.81
N LEU A 187 4.64 31.40 4.81
CA LEU A 187 4.80 32.27 3.65
C LEU A 187 5.55 31.56 2.51
N ALA A 188 6.56 30.74 2.81
CA ALA A 188 7.23 29.90 1.81
C ALA A 188 6.24 28.95 1.11
N LYS A 189 5.27 28.39 1.85
CA LYS A 189 4.23 27.54 1.27
C LYS A 189 3.25 28.33 0.41
N PHE A 190 2.89 29.54 0.82
CA PHE A 190 2.07 30.44 0.00
C PHE A 190 2.75 30.78 -1.33
N PHE A 191 4.01 31.23 -1.30
CA PHE A 191 4.74 31.57 -2.54
C PHE A 191 4.97 30.36 -3.45
N GLU A 192 5.19 29.18 -2.89
CA GLU A 192 5.23 27.93 -3.65
C GLU A 192 3.92 27.68 -4.42
N THR A 193 2.76 27.84 -3.77
CA THR A 193 1.46 27.66 -4.43
C THR A 193 1.20 28.72 -5.49
N GLU A 194 1.51 29.98 -5.20
CA GLU A 194 1.32 31.10 -6.12
C GLU A 194 2.19 30.98 -7.38
N ALA A 195 3.46 30.64 -7.21
CA ALA A 195 4.39 30.39 -8.31
C ALA A 195 3.95 29.17 -9.16
N SER A 196 3.38 28.14 -8.53
CA SER A 196 2.88 26.96 -9.25
C SER A 196 1.66 27.26 -10.12
N ILE A 197 0.69 28.02 -9.59
CA ILE A 197 -0.59 28.32 -10.27
C ILE A 197 -0.37 29.26 -11.48
N PHE A 198 0.47 30.28 -11.33
CA PHE A 198 0.68 31.31 -12.36
C PHE A 198 1.76 30.97 -13.39
N THR A 199 2.07 29.69 -13.50
CA THR A 199 3.01 29.16 -14.49
C THR A 199 2.27 28.21 -15.44
N ALA A 200 2.60 28.28 -16.73
CA ALA A 200 2.11 27.35 -17.76
C ALA A 200 2.57 25.91 -17.48
N ALA A 201 1.77 24.91 -17.89
CA ALA A 201 2.13 23.52 -17.74
C ALA A 201 3.30 23.14 -18.68
N PRO A 202 4.15 22.18 -18.29
CA PRO A 202 5.34 21.80 -19.05
C PRO A 202 5.04 21.03 -20.36
N GLN A 203 3.83 20.47 -20.54
CA GLN A 203 3.41 19.74 -21.76
C GLN A 203 1.89 19.88 -21.99
N PRO A 204 1.41 20.16 -23.23
CA PRO A 204 -0.01 20.12 -23.55
C PRO A 204 -0.49 18.66 -23.61
N GLY A 205 -1.23 18.19 -22.60
CA GLY A 205 -1.89 16.86 -22.65
C GLY A 205 -1.70 15.92 -21.45
N GLY A 206 -1.00 16.32 -20.38
CA GLY A 206 -0.85 15.48 -19.19
C GLY A 206 -2.15 15.32 -18.35
N SER A 207 -2.39 14.10 -17.84
CA SER A 207 -3.51 13.66 -17.00
C SER A 207 -4.10 14.72 -16.03
N PRO A 208 -5.44 14.83 -15.90
CA PRO A 208 -6.14 15.87 -15.16
C PRO A 208 -6.19 15.56 -13.65
N ARG A 209 -5.05 15.50 -12.96
CA ARG A 209 -5.06 15.58 -11.49
C ARG A 209 -5.02 17.05 -11.04
N SER A 210 -6.18 17.70 -11.23
CA SER A 210 -6.69 18.88 -10.50
C SER A 210 -5.64 19.78 -9.85
N ARG A 211 -4.90 20.56 -10.65
CA ARG A 211 -4.29 21.82 -10.20
C ARG A 211 -4.42 22.85 -11.29
N LEU A 212 -4.77 24.06 -10.89
CA LEU A 212 -4.84 25.21 -11.77
C LEU A 212 -3.46 25.52 -12.35
N ASN A 213 -3.49 25.97 -13.59
CA ASN A 213 -2.33 26.35 -14.37
C ASN A 213 -2.75 27.47 -15.32
N LEU A 214 -1.79 28.29 -15.71
CA LEU A 214 -2.02 29.49 -16.52
C LEU A 214 -2.76 29.20 -17.84
N ASP A 215 -2.64 27.97 -18.36
CA ASP A 215 -3.27 27.52 -19.61
C ASP A 215 -4.80 27.44 -19.53
N ARG A 216 -5.35 27.26 -18.32
CA ARG A 216 -6.80 27.22 -18.10
C ARG A 216 -7.46 28.60 -18.20
N VAL A 217 -6.67 29.67 -18.12
CA VAL A 217 -7.18 31.03 -18.24
C VAL A 217 -7.44 31.34 -19.72
N PRO A 218 -8.63 31.81 -20.14
CA PRO A 218 -8.88 32.25 -21.51
C PRO A 218 -7.94 33.40 -21.92
N SER A 219 -7.51 33.44 -23.19
CA SER A 219 -6.64 34.53 -23.71
C SER A 219 -7.30 35.91 -23.65
N GLN A 220 -8.64 35.96 -23.69
CA GLN A 220 -9.45 37.17 -23.54
C GLN A 220 -10.43 36.96 -22.38
N HIS A 221 -10.07 37.42 -21.18
CA HIS A 221 -10.92 37.42 -20.00
C HIS A 221 -11.22 38.87 -19.59
N ALA A 222 -12.44 39.19 -19.15
CA ALA A 222 -12.88 40.59 -19.00
C ALA A 222 -12.16 41.41 -17.93
N TYR A 223 -11.55 40.76 -16.94
CA TYR A 223 -10.80 41.45 -15.88
C TYR A 223 -9.54 40.71 -15.40
N ILE A 224 -9.22 39.53 -15.96
CA ILE A 224 -8.02 38.78 -15.58
C ILE A 224 -6.99 38.96 -16.69
N SER A 225 -5.84 39.55 -16.36
CA SER A 225 -4.73 39.71 -17.30
C SER A 225 -3.71 38.58 -17.13
N LYS A 226 -3.50 37.78 -18.18
CA LYS A 226 -2.48 36.73 -18.21
C LYS A 226 -1.07 37.27 -17.94
N THR A 227 -0.74 38.43 -18.49
CA THR A 227 0.60 39.04 -18.31
C THR A 227 0.83 39.44 -16.86
N ALA A 228 -0.18 40.02 -16.20
CA ALA A 228 -0.09 40.39 -14.79
C ALA A 228 0.10 39.16 -13.89
N LEU A 229 -0.57 38.04 -14.20
CA LEU A 229 -0.42 36.79 -13.46
C LEU A 229 0.98 36.20 -13.60
N VAL A 230 1.56 36.21 -14.81
CA VAL A 230 2.94 35.75 -15.04
C VAL A 230 3.94 36.57 -14.21
N THR A 231 3.81 37.90 -14.23
CA THR A 231 4.67 38.78 -13.41
C THR A 231 4.52 38.47 -11.91
N ARG A 232 3.31 38.14 -11.46
CA ARG A 232 3.03 37.77 -10.07
C ARG A 232 3.67 36.43 -9.69
N GLY A 233 3.56 35.42 -10.53
CA GLY A 233 4.23 34.12 -10.34
C GLY A 233 5.76 34.26 -10.28
N GLU A 234 6.33 35.12 -11.13
CA GLU A 234 7.76 35.42 -11.12
C GLU A 234 8.19 36.11 -9.82
N ARG A 235 7.42 37.11 -9.36
CA ARG A 235 7.68 37.77 -8.06
C ARG A 235 7.59 36.78 -6.90
N ALA A 236 6.59 35.91 -6.87
CA ALA A 236 6.46 34.89 -5.81
C ALA A 236 7.66 33.93 -5.79
N ARG A 237 8.16 33.51 -6.96
CA ARG A 237 9.37 32.68 -7.07
C ARG A 237 10.62 33.40 -6.55
N GLN A 238 10.77 34.70 -6.85
CA GLN A 238 11.86 35.51 -6.33
C GLN A 238 11.79 35.64 -4.80
N GLN A 239 10.60 35.90 -4.25
CA GLN A 239 10.37 35.97 -2.81
C GLN A 239 10.66 34.63 -2.11
N LEU A 240 10.24 33.50 -2.70
CA LEU A 240 10.53 32.17 -2.16
C LEU A 240 12.04 31.89 -2.02
N VAL A 241 12.84 32.34 -2.99
CA VAL A 241 14.30 32.22 -2.93
C VAL A 241 14.89 33.22 -1.93
N GLN A 242 14.36 34.44 -1.84
CA GLN A 242 14.81 35.46 -0.88
C GLN A 242 14.53 35.09 0.58
N LEU A 243 13.57 34.19 0.85
CA LEU A 243 13.35 33.63 2.18
C LEU A 243 14.52 32.76 2.67
N LEU A 244 15.40 32.28 1.78
CA LEU A 244 16.59 31.57 2.21
C LEU A 244 17.52 32.52 2.99
N PRO A 245 17.89 32.19 4.24
CA PRO A 245 18.65 33.12 5.08
C PRO A 245 20.05 33.38 4.53
N SER A 246 20.50 34.63 4.64
CA SER A 246 21.87 35.04 4.33
C SER A 246 22.88 34.48 5.35
N SER A 247 24.17 34.48 5.00
CA SER A 247 25.27 34.00 5.86
C SER A 247 25.24 34.58 7.28
N ASP A 248 24.84 35.84 7.41
CA ASP A 248 24.96 36.62 8.65
C ASP A 248 23.86 36.30 9.67
N ASN A 249 22.70 35.83 9.21
CA ASN A 249 21.52 35.56 10.06
C ASN A 249 21.27 34.05 10.27
N MET A 250 22.10 33.19 9.71
CA MET A 250 21.90 31.75 9.65
C MET A 250 21.77 31.08 11.03
N ARG A 251 22.54 31.53 12.04
CA ARG A 251 22.48 30.97 13.40
C ARG A 251 21.17 31.26 14.14
N LEU A 252 20.49 32.35 13.77
CA LEU A 252 19.26 32.81 14.42
C LEU A 252 18.00 32.13 13.84
N CYS A 253 18.11 31.51 12.66
CA CYS A 253 17.02 30.84 11.98
C CYS A 253 16.78 29.41 12.50
N SER A 254 15.51 29.04 12.64
CA SER A 254 15.15 27.65 12.99
C SER A 254 15.47 26.68 11.86
N THR A 255 15.95 25.48 12.20
CA THR A 255 16.18 24.39 11.23
C THR A 255 14.89 23.99 10.50
N SER A 256 13.75 24.01 11.19
CA SER A 256 12.42 23.72 10.63
C SER A 256 12.04 24.69 9.52
N PHE A 257 12.32 25.99 9.70
CA PHE A 257 12.07 27.00 8.67
C PHE A 257 12.90 26.72 7.42
N ILE A 258 14.21 26.56 7.57
CA ILE A 258 15.13 26.40 6.43
C ILE A 258 14.81 25.11 5.66
N THR A 259 14.59 24.00 6.37
CA THR A 259 14.23 22.73 5.75
C THR A 259 12.88 22.78 5.03
N ALA A 260 11.90 23.50 5.58
CA ALA A 260 10.62 23.73 4.92
C ALA A 260 10.78 24.56 3.63
N THR A 261 11.57 25.65 3.66
CA THR A 261 11.84 26.47 2.47
C THR A 261 12.56 25.66 1.37
N ILE A 262 13.55 24.83 1.73
CA ILE A 262 14.22 23.91 0.79
C ILE A 262 13.20 22.96 0.16
N ASN A 263 12.34 22.34 0.97
CA ASN A 263 11.32 21.42 0.48
C ASN A 263 10.31 22.12 -0.43
N SER A 264 9.89 23.35 -0.12
CA SER A 264 9.01 24.16 -0.98
C SER A 264 9.65 24.48 -2.33
N ILE A 265 10.93 24.86 -2.34
CA ILE A 265 11.68 25.13 -3.58
C ILE A 265 11.80 23.86 -4.44
N VAL A 266 12.21 22.73 -3.85
CA VAL A 266 12.34 21.45 -4.58
C VAL A 266 10.98 20.92 -5.05
N TYR A 267 9.93 21.13 -4.27
CA TYR A 267 8.58 20.77 -4.67
C TYR A 267 8.10 21.60 -5.86
N LEU A 268 8.42 22.89 -5.91
CA LEU A 268 8.16 23.73 -7.08
C LEU A 268 8.90 23.23 -8.32
N MET A 269 10.16 22.80 -8.19
CA MET A 269 10.91 22.18 -9.30
C MET A 269 10.21 20.90 -9.81
N ASN A 270 9.68 20.09 -8.90
CA ASN A 270 8.95 18.87 -9.27
C ASN A 270 7.63 19.17 -10.00
N LEU A 271 6.92 20.25 -9.62
CA LEU A 271 5.65 20.64 -10.25
C LEU A 271 5.84 21.39 -11.57
N ARG A 272 6.93 22.14 -11.70
CA ARG A 272 7.27 22.97 -12.86
C ARG A 272 8.74 22.73 -13.23
N PRO A 273 9.03 21.63 -13.96
CA PRO A 273 10.40 21.24 -14.32
C PRO A 273 11.19 22.32 -15.08
N GLN A 274 10.52 23.22 -15.81
CA GLN A 274 11.14 24.34 -16.51
C GLN A 274 11.96 25.29 -15.61
N PHE A 275 11.73 25.28 -14.29
CA PHE A 275 12.49 26.08 -13.34
C PHE A 275 13.63 25.31 -12.66
N CYS A 276 13.78 24.01 -12.95
CA CYS A 276 14.74 23.15 -12.28
C CYS A 276 16.16 23.70 -12.39
N GLU A 277 16.60 24.09 -13.59
CA GLU A 277 17.96 24.60 -13.82
C GLU A 277 18.25 25.87 -13.00
N GLN A 278 17.41 26.90 -13.13
CA GLN A 278 17.59 28.17 -12.43
C GLN A 278 17.49 28.04 -10.90
N LEU A 279 16.53 27.27 -10.39
CA LEU A 279 16.30 27.15 -8.95
C LEU A 279 17.31 26.21 -8.29
N LEU A 280 17.74 25.15 -8.98
CA LEU A 280 18.77 24.24 -8.49
C LEU A 280 20.11 24.97 -8.38
N GLU A 281 20.49 25.76 -9.38
CA GLU A 281 21.72 26.55 -9.34
C GLU A 281 21.72 27.53 -8.16
N ARG A 282 20.64 28.30 -7.98
CA ARG A 282 20.50 29.23 -6.86
C ARG A 282 20.54 28.54 -5.50
N LEU A 283 19.90 27.37 -5.37
CA LEU A 283 19.86 26.61 -4.13
C LEU A 283 21.23 26.03 -3.76
N ILE A 284 21.98 25.51 -4.74
CA ILE A 284 23.34 24.98 -4.52
C ILE A 284 24.31 26.11 -4.20
N ASN A 285 24.29 27.21 -4.96
CA ASN A 285 25.17 28.35 -4.69
C ASN A 285 24.93 28.94 -3.29
N TRP A 286 23.67 29.00 -2.85
CA TRP A 286 23.32 29.38 -1.47
C TRP A 286 23.88 28.39 -0.45
N TYR A 287 23.70 27.08 -0.65
CA TYR A 287 24.19 26.05 0.26
C TYR A 287 25.73 26.07 0.37
N ASP A 288 26.44 26.22 -0.74
CA ASP A 288 27.90 26.28 -0.78
C ASP A 288 28.45 27.54 -0.11
N ALA A 289 27.80 28.70 -0.33
CA ALA A 289 28.17 29.95 0.32
C ALA A 289 28.09 29.87 1.86
N ILE A 290 27.10 29.14 2.38
CA ILE A 290 26.93 28.97 3.83
C ILE A 290 27.91 27.95 4.38
N ASN A 291 28.12 26.82 3.69
CA ASN A 291 29.05 25.80 4.19
C ASN A 291 30.52 26.18 4.08
N SER A 292 30.86 27.16 3.24
CA SER A 292 32.25 27.65 3.07
C SER A 292 32.77 28.45 4.27
N SER A 293 31.90 28.93 5.17
CA SER A 293 32.28 29.70 6.35
C SER A 293 31.99 28.90 7.63
N GLU A 294 33.03 28.39 8.28
CA GLU A 294 32.94 27.58 9.54
C GLU A 294 32.19 28.30 10.68
N GLN A 295 32.04 29.63 10.60
CA GLN A 295 31.41 30.45 11.63
C GLN A 295 29.91 30.75 11.39
N THR A 296 29.30 30.29 10.30
CA THR A 296 27.89 30.65 9.97
C THR A 296 26.82 29.71 10.54
N MET A 297 27.14 28.43 10.82
CA MET A 297 26.14 27.43 11.26
C MET A 297 26.58 26.64 12.49
N THR A 298 25.62 26.15 13.26
CA THR A 298 25.90 25.09 14.25
C THR A 298 26.12 23.75 13.56
N ARG A 299 26.94 22.86 14.16
CA ARG A 299 27.21 21.51 13.65
C ARG A 299 25.94 20.68 13.44
N LEU A 300 24.90 20.88 14.25
CA LEU A 300 23.61 20.21 14.08
C LEU A 300 22.83 20.78 12.89
N GLN A 301 22.82 22.10 12.71
CA GLN A 301 22.15 22.75 11.58
C GLN A 301 22.76 22.30 10.24
N SER A 302 24.10 22.26 10.12
CA SER A 302 24.76 21.85 8.87
C SER A 302 24.43 20.40 8.49
N VAL A 303 24.45 19.47 9.46
CA VAL A 303 24.09 18.06 9.23
C VAL A 303 22.63 17.90 8.80
N VAL A 304 21.70 18.59 9.47
CA VAL A 304 20.26 18.49 9.18
C VAL A 304 19.92 19.09 7.82
N ILE A 305 20.47 20.26 7.50
CA ILE A 305 20.22 20.94 6.22
C ILE A 305 20.86 20.16 5.07
N GLY A 306 22.11 19.74 5.20
CA GLY A 306 22.80 18.93 4.19
C GLY A 306 22.09 17.60 3.95
N LYS A 307 21.55 16.95 5.00
CA LYS A 307 20.73 15.74 4.85
C LYS A 307 19.41 16.03 4.11
N THR A 308 18.71 17.10 4.49
CA THR A 308 17.42 17.47 3.88
C THR A 308 17.57 17.76 2.39
N LEU A 309 18.59 18.56 2.03
CA LEU A 309 18.89 18.89 0.64
C LEU A 309 19.16 17.64 -0.20
N ARG A 310 20.02 16.73 0.28
CA ARG A 310 20.34 15.48 -0.42
C ARG A 310 19.14 14.57 -0.61
N ILE A 311 18.29 14.43 0.41
CA ILE A 311 17.05 13.63 0.30
C ILE A 311 16.08 14.27 -0.69
N ALA A 312 15.88 15.59 -0.62
CA ALA A 312 14.96 16.31 -1.50
C ALA A 312 15.40 16.23 -2.98
N LEU A 313 16.69 16.41 -3.26
CA LEU A 313 17.24 16.27 -4.61
C LEU A 313 17.20 14.82 -5.14
N LEU A 314 17.45 13.83 -4.27
CA LEU A 314 17.30 12.41 -4.64
C LEU A 314 15.84 12.06 -4.96
N GLN A 315 14.88 12.61 -4.21
CA GLN A 315 13.46 12.45 -4.50
C GLN A 315 13.06 13.10 -5.82
N LEU A 316 13.71 14.19 -6.22
CA LEU A 316 13.49 14.85 -7.50
C LEU A 316 14.10 14.04 -8.66
N TYR A 317 15.34 13.56 -8.50
CA TYR A 317 16.05 12.74 -9.49
C TYR A 317 15.33 11.43 -9.83
N THR A 318 14.61 10.86 -8.85
CA THR A 318 13.90 9.58 -9.03
C THR A 318 12.53 9.70 -9.71
N ARG A 319 12.11 10.90 -10.15
CA ARG A 319 10.82 11.10 -10.82
C ARG A 319 10.95 10.95 -12.33
N ASN A 320 10.06 10.16 -12.93
CA ASN A 320 10.10 9.83 -14.35
C ASN A 320 10.03 11.06 -15.28
N HIS A 321 9.23 12.08 -14.94
CA HIS A 321 9.09 13.30 -15.74
C HIS A 321 10.27 14.28 -15.58
N MET A 322 11.24 13.97 -14.72
CA MET A 322 12.48 14.75 -14.52
C MET A 322 13.67 14.17 -15.28
N SER A 323 13.46 13.19 -16.18
CA SER A 323 14.53 12.52 -16.95
C SER A 323 15.40 13.50 -17.74
N ALA A 324 14.82 14.56 -18.30
CA ALA A 324 15.56 15.60 -19.04
C ALA A 324 16.60 16.35 -18.16
N TYR A 325 16.41 16.35 -16.83
CA TYR A 325 17.29 17.01 -15.88
C TYR A 325 18.11 16.01 -15.05
N SER A 326 18.06 14.72 -15.37
CA SER A 326 18.67 13.67 -14.55
C SER A 326 20.19 13.81 -14.48
N GLU A 327 20.86 14.15 -15.59
CA GLU A 327 22.32 14.30 -15.59
C GLU A 327 22.78 15.51 -14.78
N ILE A 328 22.08 16.65 -14.87
CA ILE A 328 22.37 17.84 -14.04
C ILE A 328 22.19 17.51 -12.56
N LEU A 329 21.08 16.85 -12.20
CA LEU A 329 20.79 16.44 -10.83
C LEU A 329 21.80 15.43 -10.29
N LYS A 330 22.21 14.47 -11.11
CA LYS A 330 23.22 13.45 -10.79
C LYS A 330 24.58 14.09 -10.51
N HIS A 331 25.05 14.98 -11.39
CA HIS A 331 26.29 15.72 -11.19
C HIS A 331 26.30 16.50 -9.87
N LYS A 332 25.19 17.17 -9.54
CA LYS A 332 25.06 17.90 -8.26
C LYS A 332 24.96 16.95 -7.05
N LEU A 333 24.30 15.81 -7.16
CA LEU A 333 24.24 14.78 -6.11
C LEU A 333 25.61 14.11 -5.87
N ASP A 334 26.38 13.88 -6.93
CA ASP A 334 27.75 13.37 -6.86
C ASP A 334 28.68 14.37 -6.16
N ALA A 335 28.55 15.67 -6.45
CA ALA A 335 29.30 16.73 -5.77
C ALA A 335 28.91 16.87 -4.28
N LEU A 336 27.63 16.73 -3.93
CA LEU A 336 27.15 16.82 -2.54
C LEU A 336 27.48 15.56 -1.70
N GLY A 337 27.53 14.39 -2.34
CA GLY A 337 27.93 13.12 -1.73
C GLY A 337 27.08 12.62 -0.55
N GLY A 338 27.65 11.69 0.22
CA GLY A 338 27.11 11.21 1.50
C GLY A 338 26.27 9.92 1.46
N PRO A 339 25.87 9.39 2.62
CA PRO A 339 25.45 7.99 2.76
C PRO A 339 24.15 7.63 2.05
N GLU A 340 23.20 8.57 1.90
CA GLU A 340 21.93 8.33 1.22
C GLU A 340 22.12 8.07 -0.29
N TRP A 341 22.93 8.93 -0.94
CA TRP A 341 23.24 8.82 -2.36
C TRP A 341 24.11 7.59 -2.66
N ALA A 342 25.15 7.35 -1.86
CA ALA A 342 26.02 6.18 -1.99
C ALA A 342 25.24 4.85 -1.87
N ARG A 343 24.32 4.74 -0.90
CA ARG A 343 23.46 3.56 -0.74
C ARG A 343 22.53 3.35 -1.94
N TRP A 344 21.99 4.43 -2.48
CA TRP A 344 21.13 4.37 -3.67
C TRP A 344 21.92 3.93 -4.91
N GLN A 345 23.12 4.46 -5.13
CA GLN A 345 24.01 4.04 -6.22
C GLN A 345 24.42 2.56 -6.11
N GLU A 346 24.74 2.09 -4.90
CA GLU A 346 25.06 0.69 -4.64
C GLU A 346 23.87 -0.24 -4.91
N PHE A 347 22.65 0.18 -4.54
CA PHE A 347 21.42 -0.54 -4.86
C PHE A 347 21.20 -0.65 -6.38
N GLN A 348 21.38 0.45 -7.12
CA GLN A 348 21.24 0.47 -8.58
C GLN A 348 22.32 -0.37 -9.29
N LYS A 349 23.55 -0.38 -8.76
CA LYS A 349 24.63 -1.25 -9.26
C LYS A 349 24.26 -2.73 -9.10
N ARG A 350 23.73 -3.13 -7.93
CA ARG A 350 23.25 -4.50 -7.68
C ARG A 350 22.09 -4.89 -8.59
N GLU A 351 21.18 -3.97 -8.88
CA GLU A 351 20.09 -4.17 -9.85
C GLU A 351 20.64 -4.42 -11.27
N ARG A 352 21.57 -3.57 -11.73
CA ARG A 352 22.25 -3.73 -13.02
C ARG A 352 23.03 -5.05 -13.11
N GLU A 353 23.77 -5.41 -12.07
CA GLU A 353 24.49 -6.69 -12.01
C GLU A 353 23.54 -7.90 -12.06
N ARG A 354 22.35 -7.81 -11.45
CA ARG A 354 21.32 -8.87 -11.58
C ARG A 354 20.76 -8.96 -12.99
N ARG A 355 20.51 -7.83 -13.67
CA ARG A 355 20.05 -7.81 -15.06
C ARG A 355 21.12 -8.38 -16.01
N LEU A 356 22.36 -7.94 -15.88
CA LEU A 356 23.49 -8.47 -16.66
C LEU A 356 23.69 -9.98 -16.44
N ARG A 357 23.50 -10.48 -15.20
CA ARG A 357 23.53 -11.92 -14.91
C ARG A 357 22.35 -12.66 -15.51
N HIS A 358 21.16 -12.04 -15.57
CA HIS A 358 19.98 -12.60 -16.21
C HIS A 358 20.16 -12.66 -17.73
N GLU A 359 20.65 -11.59 -18.36
CA GLU A 359 20.96 -11.52 -19.78
C GLU A 359 22.10 -12.48 -20.17
N ALA A 360 23.14 -12.62 -19.34
CA ALA A 360 24.19 -13.61 -19.55
C ALA A 360 23.67 -15.05 -19.41
N TRP A 361 22.72 -15.28 -18.50
CA TRP A 361 22.04 -16.56 -18.35
C TRP A 361 21.14 -16.85 -19.57
N GLU A 362 20.40 -15.87 -20.09
CA GLU A 362 19.61 -15.99 -21.33
C GLU A 362 20.49 -16.30 -22.54
N ARG A 363 21.65 -15.65 -22.67
CA ARG A 363 22.64 -15.98 -23.72
C ARG A 363 23.21 -17.40 -23.61
N SER A 364 23.24 -17.97 -22.39
CA SER A 364 23.70 -19.34 -22.16
C SER A 364 22.63 -20.41 -22.48
N LEU A 365 21.37 -20.02 -22.67
CA LEU A 365 20.26 -20.92 -23.02
C LEU A 365 20.10 -21.12 -24.53
N VAL A 366 20.81 -20.37 -25.37
CA VAL A 366 20.83 -20.56 -26.82
C VAL A 366 21.93 -21.58 -27.17
N PRO A 367 21.60 -22.76 -27.74
CA PRO A 367 22.61 -23.74 -28.14
C PRO A 367 23.43 -23.22 -29.34
N PRO A 368 24.73 -23.55 -29.44
CA PRO A 368 25.54 -23.14 -30.58
C PRO A 368 24.99 -23.80 -31.86
N LYS A 369 24.65 -22.98 -32.87
CA LYS A 369 24.34 -23.47 -34.21
C LYS A 369 25.55 -24.23 -34.75
N LYS A 370 25.37 -25.53 -35.02
CA LYS A 370 26.29 -26.33 -35.85
C LYS A 370 26.33 -25.71 -37.24
N ALA A 371 27.45 -25.10 -37.61
CA ALA A 371 27.76 -24.83 -39.00
C ALA A 371 28.23 -26.15 -39.64
N SER A 372 27.48 -26.61 -40.64
CA SER A 372 27.86 -27.68 -41.55
C SER A 372 28.94 -27.23 -42.53
N GLU A 373 29.77 -28.18 -42.87
CA GLU A 373 30.96 -28.12 -43.72
C GLU A 373 30.65 -27.71 -45.17
N GLU A 374 31.48 -26.83 -45.74
CA GLU A 374 31.91 -26.91 -47.14
C GLU A 374 33.45 -26.88 -47.19
N GLY A 375 34.02 -27.80 -47.97
CA GLY A 375 35.44 -28.19 -47.96
C GLY A 375 36.37 -27.33 -48.85
N PRO A 376 37.58 -27.84 -49.20
CA PRO A 376 38.84 -27.20 -48.85
C PRO A 376 39.61 -26.61 -50.04
N GLN A 377 40.54 -25.66 -49.80
CA GLN A 377 41.86 -25.63 -50.49
C GLN A 377 42.87 -24.59 -49.94
N SER A 378 44.12 -25.07 -49.88
CA SER A 378 45.41 -24.35 -50.03
C SER A 378 46.07 -23.63 -48.85
N ALA A 379 46.79 -24.43 -48.05
CA ALA A 379 48.22 -24.33 -47.70
C ALA A 379 48.89 -22.96 -47.41
N ARG A 380 49.56 -22.84 -46.23
CA ARG A 380 51.05 -22.85 -46.11
C ARG A 380 51.55 -22.81 -44.64
N TRP A 381 52.13 -23.94 -44.21
CA TRP A 381 53.23 -24.18 -43.24
C TRP A 381 53.75 -23.06 -42.28
N VAL A 382 53.53 -23.21 -40.96
CA VAL A 382 54.44 -23.62 -39.82
C VAL A 382 55.96 -23.27 -39.94
N PRO A 383 56.78 -22.98 -38.87
CA PRO A 383 56.63 -23.29 -37.42
C PRO A 383 56.99 -22.21 -36.36
N ALA A 384 56.61 -22.49 -35.09
CA ALA A 384 57.22 -22.01 -33.83
C ALA A 384 58.43 -22.92 -33.44
N PRO A 385 59.40 -22.57 -32.56
CA PRO A 385 59.20 -22.23 -31.13
C PRO A 385 60.20 -21.12 -30.64
N GLY A 386 60.05 -20.44 -29.50
CA GLY A 386 60.16 -20.94 -28.12
C GLY A 386 61.29 -20.20 -27.38
N ASP A 387 60.95 -19.64 -26.23
CA ASP A 387 61.76 -19.34 -25.03
C ASP A 387 62.99 -18.41 -25.03
N GLY A 388 63.07 -17.64 -23.93
CA GLY A 388 64.30 -17.04 -23.37
C GLY A 388 64.22 -15.51 -23.24
N GLN A 389 63.93 -14.97 -22.05
CA GLN A 389 64.95 -14.37 -21.16
C GLN A 389 65.68 -13.18 -21.81
N GLU A 390 65.54 -11.94 -21.37
CA GLU A 390 66.03 -11.38 -20.10
C GLU A 390 65.76 -9.86 -20.11
N LYS A 391 65.64 -9.25 -18.91
CA LYS A 391 66.14 -7.92 -18.47
C LYS A 391 65.93 -6.73 -19.47
N SER A 392 65.39 -5.57 -19.11
CA SER A 392 65.70 -4.69 -17.98
C SER A 392 64.78 -3.47 -18.11
N ALA A 393 64.36 -2.87 -17.00
CA ALA A 393 63.99 -1.45 -16.92
C ALA A 393 65.27 -0.57 -17.14
N PRO A 394 65.26 0.79 -17.12
CA PRO A 394 64.18 1.71 -16.71
C PRO A 394 64.16 3.05 -17.52
N GLU A 395 63.50 4.05 -16.92
CA GLU A 395 63.80 5.50 -17.00
C GLU A 395 63.29 6.25 -18.25
N ASP A 396 62.29 7.12 -18.02
CA ASP A 396 62.43 8.58 -17.85
C ASP A 396 62.59 9.25 -19.22
N GLY A 397 61.83 10.26 -19.60
CA GLY A 397 61.02 11.20 -18.87
C GLY A 397 61.09 12.50 -19.66
N GLN A 398 59.93 13.14 -19.88
CA GLN A 398 59.77 14.56 -20.27
C GLN A 398 60.32 14.90 -21.68
N VAL A 399 59.69 15.71 -22.53
CA VAL A 399 59.38 17.13 -22.39
C VAL A 399 58.47 17.51 -23.59
N GLU A 400 57.48 18.38 -23.33
CA GLU A 400 56.69 19.22 -24.26
C GLU A 400 57.58 19.98 -25.31
N PRO A 401 57.12 20.77 -26.33
CA PRO A 401 55.84 21.51 -26.41
C PRO A 401 55.19 21.74 -27.81
N ALA A 402 53.95 22.24 -27.73
CA ALA A 402 53.27 23.22 -28.60
C ALA A 402 53.41 23.19 -30.14
N TYR A 403 52.29 22.92 -30.84
CA TYR A 403 51.62 23.87 -31.76
C TYR A 403 50.26 23.30 -32.26
N GLN A 404 49.19 24.11 -32.19
CA GLN A 404 47.86 23.90 -32.81
C GLN A 404 47.79 24.67 -34.16
N PRO A 405 46.99 24.29 -35.18
CA PRO A 405 45.51 24.31 -35.11
C PRO A 405 44.71 23.25 -35.93
N ALA A 406 43.40 23.24 -35.66
CA ALA A 406 42.24 22.50 -36.21
C ALA A 406 42.13 22.41 -37.77
N PRO A 407 41.21 21.63 -38.41
CA PRO A 407 39.90 21.15 -37.91
C PRO A 407 39.38 19.74 -38.37
N GLY A 408 38.30 19.28 -37.73
CA GLY A 408 37.25 18.48 -38.40
C GLY A 408 36.98 17.06 -37.89
N ALA A 409 35.68 16.79 -37.69
CA ALA A 409 34.97 15.49 -37.67
C ALA A 409 34.89 14.70 -36.34
N ASP A 410 33.71 14.82 -35.72
CA ASP A 410 32.76 13.74 -35.41
C ASP A 410 33.25 12.48 -34.68
N VAL A 411 32.88 12.37 -33.39
CA VAL A 411 32.62 11.07 -32.75
C VAL A 411 31.41 11.20 -31.82
N ASP A 412 30.34 10.50 -32.20
CA ASP A 412 29.17 10.17 -31.40
C ASP A 412 29.55 9.46 -30.09
N VAL A 413 29.04 9.96 -28.97
CA VAL A 413 28.91 9.19 -27.72
C VAL A 413 27.45 9.19 -27.32
N ASN A 414 26.70 8.26 -27.89
CA ASN A 414 25.35 7.94 -27.45
C ASN A 414 25.45 7.03 -26.21
N THR A 415 25.05 7.55 -25.04
CA THR A 415 24.86 6.74 -23.82
C THR A 415 23.38 6.76 -23.47
N ASP A 416 22.63 5.85 -24.09
CA ASP A 416 21.21 5.66 -23.82
C ASP A 416 21.00 4.86 -22.52
N LEU A 417 20.44 5.52 -21.51
CA LEU A 417 19.85 4.89 -20.33
C LEU A 417 18.34 4.70 -20.54
N PRO A 418 17.75 3.51 -20.29
CA PRO A 418 16.30 3.30 -20.38
C PRO A 418 15.55 3.83 -19.13
N PRO A 419 14.23 4.14 -19.25
CA PRO A 419 13.47 4.89 -18.26
C PRO A 419 13.21 4.11 -16.95
N LEU A 420 13.34 4.82 -15.83
CA LEU A 420 13.14 4.30 -14.46
C LEU A 420 11.64 4.18 -14.11
N LYS A 421 11.27 3.14 -13.35
CA LYS A 421 9.91 2.91 -12.82
C LYS A 421 9.57 3.90 -11.68
N PRO A 422 8.30 4.34 -11.53
CA PRO A 422 7.93 5.36 -10.54
C PRO A 422 8.01 4.86 -9.08
N LEU A 423 8.59 5.72 -8.23
CA LEU A 423 9.02 5.49 -6.85
C LEU A 423 7.88 5.54 -5.80
N ALA A 424 6.78 4.82 -5.99
CA ALA A 424 5.66 4.79 -5.02
C ALA A 424 5.72 3.58 -4.05
N GLU A 425 6.56 2.58 -4.30
CA GLU A 425 6.59 1.35 -3.47
C GLU A 425 7.83 1.19 -2.56
N VAL A 426 8.79 2.12 -2.55
CA VAL A 426 10.14 1.81 -2.02
C VAL A 426 10.58 2.61 -0.78
N LEU A 427 9.84 3.61 -0.30
CA LEU A 427 10.16 4.29 0.97
C LEU A 427 9.18 3.96 2.09
N GLY A 428 8.98 2.66 2.32
CA GLY A 428 8.69 2.15 3.66
C GLY A 428 9.97 2.15 4.48
N VAL A 429 10.17 3.19 5.30
CA VAL A 429 11.24 3.22 6.29
C VAL A 429 11.03 2.08 7.28
N ASN A 430 11.79 1.00 7.13
CA ASN A 430 11.99 0.00 8.18
C ASN A 430 13.48 -0.32 8.26
N SER A 431 14.13 0.32 9.22
CA SER A 431 15.41 -0.11 9.76
C SER A 431 15.23 -1.41 10.55
N SER A 432 15.68 -2.54 10.00
CA SER A 432 16.34 -3.62 10.75
C SER A 432 16.88 -4.68 9.78
N ARG A 433 18.21 -4.72 9.68
CA ARG A 433 19.00 -5.81 9.10
C ARG A 433 18.99 -7.01 10.05
N SER A 434 18.63 -8.19 9.54
CA SER A 434 19.41 -9.44 9.62
C SER A 434 18.50 -10.59 9.16
N ASN A 435 18.93 -11.35 8.14
CA ASN A 435 18.62 -12.78 7.91
C ASN A 435 19.13 -13.13 6.50
N SER A 436 20.45 -13.38 6.39
CA SER A 436 21.14 -13.65 5.12
C SER A 436 21.36 -15.14 4.83
N GLU A 437 21.10 -16.04 5.78
CA GLU A 437 21.49 -17.45 5.62
C GLU A 437 20.32 -18.34 5.20
N ASP A 438 19.08 -17.85 5.34
CA ASP A 438 17.92 -18.70 5.06
C ASP A 438 17.57 -18.84 3.57
N ASN A 439 17.82 -17.81 2.76
CA ASN A 439 17.45 -17.77 1.35
C ASN A 439 18.40 -18.56 0.42
N GLN A 440 19.60 -18.92 0.87
CA GLN A 440 20.55 -19.69 0.04
C GLN A 440 20.26 -21.20 0.01
N ILE A 441 19.61 -21.73 1.05
CA ILE A 441 19.29 -23.17 1.15
C ILE A 441 18.03 -23.51 0.32
N GLU A 442 17.06 -22.58 0.25
CA GLU A 442 15.82 -22.76 -0.52
C GLU A 442 16.08 -22.78 -2.04
N LEU A 443 17.05 -22.00 -2.52
CA LEU A 443 17.44 -21.95 -3.94
C LEU A 443 18.17 -23.23 -4.42
N LEU A 444 18.80 -23.98 -3.49
CA LEU A 444 19.51 -25.22 -3.81
C LEU A 444 18.57 -26.43 -3.87
N GLU A 445 17.51 -26.42 -3.08
CA GLU A 445 16.47 -27.48 -3.10
C GLU A 445 15.50 -27.34 -4.29
N GLU A 446 15.34 -26.13 -4.83
CA GLU A 446 14.53 -25.89 -6.04
C GLU A 446 15.25 -26.40 -7.30
N ARG A 447 16.59 -26.30 -7.35
CA ARG A 447 17.40 -26.83 -8.46
C ARG A 447 17.43 -28.35 -8.52
N THR A 448 17.29 -29.06 -7.40
CA THR A 448 17.30 -30.53 -7.38
C THR A 448 15.95 -31.16 -7.77
N LYS A 449 14.86 -30.38 -7.75
CA LYS A 449 13.52 -30.82 -8.18
C LYS A 449 13.30 -30.69 -9.69
N ARG A 450 13.93 -29.72 -10.35
CA ARG A 450 13.82 -29.52 -11.81
C ARG A 450 14.55 -30.59 -12.62
N VAL A 451 15.63 -31.17 -12.10
CA VAL A 451 16.41 -32.24 -12.79
C VAL A 451 15.69 -33.60 -12.82
N LYS A 452 14.58 -33.78 -12.09
CA LYS A 452 13.80 -35.03 -12.08
C LYS A 452 12.52 -35.00 -12.93
N LEU A 453 12.10 -33.85 -13.41
CA LEU A 453 10.91 -33.75 -14.27
C LEU A 453 11.24 -33.83 -15.77
N ASP A 454 12.48 -33.51 -16.15
CA ASP A 454 12.92 -33.48 -17.56
C ASP A 454 13.27 -34.87 -18.13
N LYS A 455 12.77 -35.97 -17.52
CA LYS A 455 13.08 -37.35 -17.93
C LYS A 455 11.87 -38.21 -18.31
N GLU A 456 10.66 -37.64 -18.36
CA GLU A 456 9.43 -38.42 -18.64
C GLU A 456 8.54 -37.83 -19.76
N GLN A 457 9.02 -36.87 -20.56
CA GLN A 457 8.24 -36.34 -21.69
C GLN A 457 9.07 -36.20 -22.97
N GLU A 458 9.53 -37.34 -23.49
CA GLU A 458 9.89 -37.50 -24.90
C GLU A 458 9.31 -38.84 -25.39
N GLU A 459 8.11 -38.82 -25.94
CA GLU A 459 7.69 -39.79 -26.96
C GLU A 459 6.42 -39.30 -27.71
N VAL A 460 6.45 -39.53 -29.03
CA VAL A 460 5.40 -39.40 -30.05
C VAL A 460 5.42 -38.11 -30.91
N VAL A 461 5.43 -38.37 -32.21
CA VAL A 461 6.02 -37.65 -33.34
C VAL A 461 5.02 -37.71 -34.52
N VAL A 462 4.88 -36.58 -35.23
CA VAL A 462 4.64 -36.40 -36.69
C VAL A 462 3.25 -36.70 -37.31
N SER A 463 2.71 -35.71 -38.05
CA SER A 463 2.62 -35.75 -39.54
C SER A 463 2.07 -34.44 -40.14
N ASP A 464 2.96 -33.72 -40.84
CA ASP A 464 2.91 -33.18 -42.22
C ASP A 464 1.55 -32.79 -42.85
N MET A 465 1.46 -31.66 -43.58
CA MET A 465 2.01 -31.50 -44.94
C MET A 465 1.68 -30.12 -45.55
N GLU A 466 2.68 -29.50 -46.16
CA GLU A 466 2.64 -28.28 -46.98
C GLU A 466 2.04 -28.54 -48.37
N ILE A 467 1.41 -27.54 -49.00
CA ILE A 467 1.43 -27.34 -50.46
C ILE A 467 1.47 -25.82 -50.77
N GLU A 468 2.59 -25.37 -51.32
CA GLU A 468 2.79 -24.10 -52.04
C GLU A 468 2.00 -24.09 -53.36
N VAL A 469 1.72 -22.91 -53.95
CA VAL A 469 2.13 -22.57 -55.33
C VAL A 469 1.72 -21.14 -55.74
N SER A 470 2.77 -20.39 -56.06
CA SER A 470 3.00 -19.29 -57.02
C SER A 470 1.96 -18.19 -57.33
N GLU A 471 2.40 -16.97 -57.07
CA GLU A 471 2.04 -15.75 -57.79
C GLU A 471 2.67 -15.70 -59.20
N LYS A 472 1.90 -15.24 -60.20
CA LYS A 472 2.38 -14.32 -61.25
C LYS A 472 1.24 -13.74 -62.12
N GLU A 473 1.27 -12.41 -62.19
CA GLU A 473 0.86 -11.51 -63.29
C GLU A 473 -0.64 -11.39 -63.66
N LEU A 474 -1.24 -10.24 -63.36
CA LEU A 474 -1.76 -9.28 -64.36
C LEU A 474 -2.43 -8.08 -63.67
N GLU A 475 -1.84 -6.89 -63.82
CA GLU A 475 -2.43 -5.59 -63.45
C GLU A 475 -3.65 -5.28 -64.33
N ILE A 476 -4.82 -5.07 -63.71
CA ILE A 476 -6.02 -4.48 -64.32
C ILE A 476 -6.41 -3.27 -63.45
N PRO A 477 -6.86 -2.13 -64.02
CA PRO A 477 -7.04 -0.89 -63.26
C PRO A 477 -8.26 -0.97 -62.33
N ASP A 478 -8.04 -0.73 -61.03
CA ASP A 478 -8.97 -0.80 -59.88
C ASP A 478 -10.31 -0.03 -59.97
N LYS A 479 -10.58 0.73 -61.03
CA LYS A 479 -11.78 1.58 -61.11
C LYS A 479 -13.02 0.90 -61.67
N GLU A 480 -12.87 -0.16 -62.47
CA GLU A 480 -14.02 -0.87 -63.07
C GLU A 480 -14.53 -2.02 -62.20
N LEU A 481 -13.66 -2.64 -61.39
CA LEU A 481 -14.03 -3.68 -60.42
C LEU A 481 -14.81 -3.12 -59.22
N GLN A 482 -14.50 -1.91 -58.77
CA GLN A 482 -15.24 -1.24 -57.69
C GLN A 482 -16.61 -0.71 -58.13
N GLN A 483 -16.79 -0.36 -59.41
CA GLN A 483 -18.11 0.00 -59.95
C GLN A 483 -18.98 -1.23 -60.20
N ALA A 484 -18.41 -2.33 -60.70
CA ALA A 484 -19.14 -3.58 -60.90
C ALA A 484 -19.60 -4.24 -59.59
N ALA A 485 -18.81 -4.15 -58.51
CA ALA A 485 -19.20 -4.67 -57.18
C ALA A 485 -20.34 -3.86 -56.54
N VAL A 486 -20.33 -2.52 -56.70
CA VAL A 486 -21.38 -1.63 -56.17
C VAL A 486 -22.69 -1.74 -56.97
N GLU A 487 -22.61 -1.92 -58.30
CA GLU A 487 -23.79 -2.14 -59.13
C GLU A 487 -24.45 -3.49 -58.84
N ASN A 488 -23.67 -4.55 -58.64
CA ASN A 488 -24.19 -5.89 -58.34
C ASN A 488 -24.85 -5.96 -56.94
N ASP A 489 -24.28 -5.31 -55.93
CA ASP A 489 -24.89 -5.20 -54.59
C ASP A 489 -26.22 -4.43 -54.62
N SER A 490 -26.29 -3.34 -55.38
CA SER A 490 -27.53 -2.56 -55.52
C SER A 490 -28.63 -3.32 -56.26
N GLN A 491 -28.28 -4.14 -57.24
CA GLN A 491 -29.21 -4.92 -58.04
C GLN A 491 -29.81 -6.09 -57.24
N ILE A 492 -28.99 -6.74 -56.41
CA ILE A 492 -29.40 -7.81 -55.49
C ILE A 492 -30.28 -7.25 -54.36
N GLU A 493 -29.95 -6.08 -53.80
CA GLU A 493 -30.74 -5.41 -52.75
C GLU A 493 -32.13 -4.98 -53.28
N THR A 494 -32.21 -4.60 -54.56
CA THR A 494 -33.46 -4.24 -55.24
C THR A 494 -34.32 -5.46 -55.60
N GLU A 495 -33.72 -6.55 -56.09
CA GLU A 495 -34.42 -7.82 -56.32
C GLU A 495 -34.97 -8.42 -55.02
N MET A 496 -34.27 -8.21 -53.89
CA MET A 496 -34.72 -8.65 -52.57
C MET A 496 -35.81 -7.79 -51.95
N GLN A 497 -35.77 -6.45 -52.06
CA GLN A 497 -36.90 -5.60 -51.65
C GLN A 497 -38.19 -6.00 -52.38
N ASN A 498 -38.08 -6.39 -53.65
CA ASN A 498 -39.21 -6.90 -54.44
C ASN A 498 -39.65 -8.31 -53.99
N ALA A 499 -38.73 -9.17 -53.52
CA ALA A 499 -39.06 -10.50 -53.01
C ALA A 499 -39.67 -10.48 -51.59
N LEU A 500 -39.27 -9.53 -50.74
CA LEU A 500 -39.75 -9.35 -49.36
C LEU A 500 -41.00 -8.46 -49.26
N GLY A 501 -41.17 -7.48 -50.16
CA GLY A 501 -42.31 -6.54 -50.17
C GLY A 501 -43.62 -7.08 -50.73
N SER A 502 -43.71 -8.37 -51.10
CA SER A 502 -44.88 -8.95 -51.77
C SER A 502 -45.94 -9.57 -50.84
N GLU A 503 -45.70 -9.65 -49.52
CA GLU A 503 -46.69 -10.16 -48.57
C GLU A 503 -47.17 -9.04 -47.60
N PRO A 504 -48.49 -8.90 -47.37
CA PRO A 504 -49.04 -7.88 -46.48
C PRO A 504 -48.62 -8.12 -45.01
N PRO A 505 -48.50 -7.07 -44.19
CA PRO A 505 -48.15 -7.19 -42.77
C PRO A 505 -49.12 -8.16 -42.07
N PHE A 506 -48.56 -9.07 -41.27
CA PHE A 506 -49.36 -10.04 -40.53
C PHE A 506 -50.01 -9.34 -39.32
N GLU A 507 -51.25 -8.88 -39.49
CA GLU A 507 -52.06 -8.33 -38.40
C GLU A 507 -52.65 -9.47 -37.57
N MET A 508 -52.22 -9.57 -36.31
CA MET A 508 -52.89 -10.42 -35.32
C MET A 508 -54.26 -9.82 -34.98
N LEU A 509 -55.30 -10.30 -35.66
CA LEU A 509 -56.68 -10.00 -35.27
C LEU A 509 -56.97 -10.58 -33.88
N ALA A 510 -57.78 -9.86 -33.08
CA ALA A 510 -58.13 -10.22 -31.70
C ALA A 510 -58.52 -11.71 -31.57
N MET A 511 -57.66 -12.48 -30.91
CA MET A 511 -57.76 -13.95 -30.82
C MET A 511 -59.02 -14.44 -30.08
N ASP A 512 -59.66 -13.56 -29.32
CA ASP A 512 -60.84 -13.87 -28.51
C ASP A 512 -62.11 -14.17 -29.33
N ALA A 513 -62.13 -13.82 -30.63
CA ALA A 513 -63.31 -13.99 -31.49
C ALA A 513 -63.22 -15.17 -32.48
N MET A 514 -62.13 -15.94 -32.50
CA MET A 514 -61.87 -16.94 -33.55
C MET A 514 -62.12 -18.39 -33.09
N SER A 515 -62.63 -19.25 -34.00
CA SER A 515 -62.82 -20.68 -33.71
C SER A 515 -61.47 -21.39 -33.50
N PRO A 516 -61.41 -22.50 -32.74
CA PRO A 516 -60.16 -23.24 -32.47
C PRO A 516 -59.45 -23.69 -33.75
N ASP A 517 -60.20 -24.20 -34.73
CA ASP A 517 -59.67 -24.67 -36.01
C ASP A 517 -59.15 -23.50 -36.87
N THR A 518 -59.82 -22.35 -36.81
CA THR A 518 -59.37 -21.13 -37.51
C THR A 518 -58.09 -20.59 -36.87
N ARG A 519 -57.97 -20.62 -35.54
CA ARG A 519 -56.74 -20.25 -34.81
C ARG A 519 -55.57 -21.17 -35.15
N GLN A 520 -55.80 -22.48 -35.19
CA GLN A 520 -54.77 -23.44 -35.55
C GLN A 520 -54.30 -23.25 -37.01
N ASN A 521 -55.21 -23.04 -37.96
CA ASN A 521 -54.85 -22.76 -39.36
C ASN A 521 -54.10 -21.43 -39.53
N HIS A 522 -54.48 -20.40 -38.78
CA HIS A 522 -53.80 -19.11 -38.79
C HIS A 522 -52.39 -19.20 -38.18
N LEU A 523 -52.23 -19.97 -37.10
CA LEU A 523 -50.93 -20.28 -36.50
C LEU A 523 -50.04 -21.07 -37.46
N MET A 524 -50.57 -22.09 -38.14
CA MET A 524 -49.80 -22.88 -39.11
C MET A 524 -49.40 -22.04 -40.33
N GLU A 525 -50.23 -21.10 -40.78
CA GLU A 525 -49.85 -20.18 -41.85
C GLU A 525 -48.81 -19.15 -41.39
N ALA A 526 -48.90 -18.66 -40.14
CA ALA A 526 -47.85 -17.83 -39.55
C ALA A 526 -46.51 -18.58 -39.47
N ILE A 527 -46.52 -19.83 -38.99
CA ILE A 527 -45.32 -20.70 -38.95
C ILE A 527 -44.76 -20.92 -40.35
N ARG A 528 -45.59 -21.22 -41.37
CA ARG A 528 -45.12 -21.36 -42.75
C ARG A 528 -44.55 -20.07 -43.32
N ARG A 529 -45.10 -18.91 -42.99
CA ARG A 529 -44.54 -17.61 -43.37
C ARG A 529 -43.20 -17.34 -42.70
N VAL A 530 -43.05 -17.67 -41.42
CA VAL A 530 -41.76 -17.63 -40.72
C VAL A 530 -40.76 -18.57 -41.41
N ILE A 531 -41.16 -19.80 -41.75
CA ILE A 531 -40.27 -20.76 -42.43
C ILE A 531 -39.85 -20.24 -43.81
N ARG A 532 -40.80 -19.75 -44.63
CA ARG A 532 -40.47 -19.16 -45.96
C ARG A 532 -39.57 -17.93 -45.85
N GLY A 533 -39.85 -17.05 -44.88
CA GLY A 533 -39.01 -15.88 -44.59
C GLY A 533 -37.61 -16.28 -44.11
N SER A 534 -37.53 -17.31 -43.27
CA SER A 534 -36.29 -17.84 -42.72
C SER A 534 -35.38 -18.48 -43.75
N GLU A 535 -35.91 -19.28 -44.69
CA GLU A 535 -35.12 -19.92 -45.74
C GLU A 535 -34.51 -18.87 -46.68
N ARG A 536 -35.24 -17.77 -46.93
CA ARG A 536 -34.73 -16.63 -47.71
C ARG A 536 -33.64 -15.87 -46.94
N MET A 537 -33.83 -15.66 -45.64
CA MET A 537 -32.84 -15.03 -44.76
C MET A 537 -31.56 -15.87 -44.64
N ARG A 538 -31.68 -17.20 -44.48
CA ARG A 538 -30.55 -18.13 -44.41
C ARG A 538 -29.68 -18.06 -45.66
N LYS A 539 -30.30 -18.10 -46.85
CA LYS A 539 -29.58 -17.95 -48.13
C LYS A 539 -28.84 -16.61 -48.21
N PHE A 540 -29.41 -15.55 -47.66
CA PHE A 540 -28.77 -14.24 -47.61
C PHE A 540 -27.60 -14.18 -46.62
N ILE A 541 -27.74 -14.77 -45.43
CA ILE A 541 -26.66 -14.89 -44.44
C ILE A 541 -25.51 -15.72 -45.00
N GLU A 542 -25.79 -16.85 -45.66
CA GLU A 542 -24.78 -17.67 -46.34
C GLU A 542 -24.07 -16.90 -47.45
N HIS A 543 -24.81 -16.14 -48.27
CA HIS A 543 -24.23 -15.30 -49.31
C HIS A 543 -23.33 -14.18 -48.75
N LYS A 544 -23.76 -13.49 -47.67
CA LYS A 544 -22.95 -12.47 -46.99
C LYS A 544 -21.72 -13.08 -46.28
N ARG A 545 -21.83 -14.27 -45.68
CA ARG A 545 -20.68 -15.01 -45.11
C ARG A 545 -19.66 -15.39 -46.18
N VAL A 546 -20.10 -15.81 -47.36
CA VAL A 546 -19.21 -16.13 -48.50
C VAL A 546 -18.50 -14.87 -49.00
N LEU A 547 -19.19 -13.73 -49.08
CA LEU A 547 -18.57 -12.44 -49.43
C LEU A 547 -17.53 -11.99 -48.38
N HIS A 548 -17.79 -12.19 -47.09
CA HIS A 548 -16.84 -11.87 -46.01
C HIS A 548 -15.61 -12.81 -45.98
N SER A 549 -15.72 -14.02 -46.53
CA SER A 549 -14.60 -14.97 -46.67
C SER A 549 -13.60 -14.56 -47.76
N ILE A 550 -13.99 -13.68 -48.69
CA ILE A 550 -13.17 -13.29 -49.86
C ILE A 550 -12.39 -12.00 -49.57
N ASP A 551 -12.89 -11.12 -48.68
CA ASP A 551 -12.19 -9.91 -48.23
C ASP A 551 -11.21 -10.20 -47.08
N THR A 552 -10.05 -10.81 -47.39
CA THR A 552 -8.94 -10.97 -46.42
C THR A 552 -8.14 -9.67 -46.17
N ALA A 553 -8.70 -8.49 -46.48
CA ALA A 553 -8.02 -7.20 -46.44
C ALA A 553 -8.66 -6.18 -45.48
N GLY A 554 -9.03 -6.60 -44.27
CA GLY A 554 -9.08 -5.73 -43.07
C GLY A 554 -9.91 -4.45 -43.11
N LYS A 555 -10.91 -4.29 -43.98
CA LYS A 555 -11.83 -3.13 -43.98
C LYS A 555 -13.25 -3.57 -43.62
N PRO A 556 -13.93 -2.89 -42.68
CA PRO A 556 -15.31 -3.21 -42.32
C PRO A 556 -16.26 -2.88 -43.48
N ALA A 557 -17.10 -3.85 -43.86
CA ALA A 557 -18.06 -3.73 -44.96
C ALA A 557 -19.20 -2.73 -44.66
N PRO A 558 -19.85 -2.14 -45.68
CA PRO A 558 -20.99 -1.25 -45.50
C PRO A 558 -22.21 -2.01 -44.93
N ARG A 559 -22.76 -1.50 -43.82
CA ARG A 559 -23.96 -2.01 -43.14
C ARG A 559 -25.21 -1.86 -44.02
N SER A 560 -25.89 -2.95 -44.35
CA SER A 560 -27.20 -2.92 -45.03
C SER A 560 -28.31 -2.84 -43.99
N ARG A 561 -28.85 -1.63 -43.76
CA ARG A 561 -29.94 -1.37 -42.79
C ARG A 561 -31.21 -2.18 -43.08
N THR A 562 -31.47 -2.47 -44.34
CA THR A 562 -32.62 -3.25 -44.78
C THR A 562 -32.55 -4.70 -44.29
N LEU A 563 -31.36 -5.30 -44.21
CA LEU A 563 -31.18 -6.64 -43.64
C LEU A 563 -31.53 -6.67 -42.14
N GLU A 564 -30.99 -5.72 -41.40
CA GLU A 564 -31.16 -5.63 -39.95
C GLU A 564 -32.64 -5.46 -39.57
N GLU A 565 -33.37 -4.60 -40.29
CA GLU A 565 -34.82 -4.42 -40.12
C GLU A 565 -35.61 -5.71 -40.39
N ASN A 566 -35.22 -6.47 -41.42
CA ASN A 566 -35.86 -7.75 -41.72
C ASN A 566 -35.57 -8.83 -40.66
N MET A 567 -34.35 -8.86 -40.10
CA MET A 567 -34.01 -9.78 -39.00
C MET A 567 -34.84 -9.50 -37.74
N VAL A 568 -35.03 -8.22 -37.41
CA VAL A 568 -35.88 -7.78 -36.29
C VAL A 568 -37.34 -8.20 -36.51
N GLN A 569 -37.89 -7.98 -37.71
CA GLN A 569 -39.25 -8.41 -38.05
C GLN A 569 -39.44 -9.93 -37.97
N GLN A 570 -38.44 -10.72 -38.40
CA GLN A 570 -38.49 -12.17 -38.29
C GLN A 570 -38.47 -12.65 -36.83
N VAL A 571 -37.62 -12.07 -35.98
CA VAL A 571 -37.59 -12.41 -34.54
C VAL A 571 -38.88 -12.01 -33.85
N GLN A 572 -39.49 -10.88 -34.21
CA GLN A 572 -40.80 -10.48 -33.71
C GLN A 572 -41.90 -11.48 -34.11
N LEU A 573 -41.88 -11.97 -35.35
CA LEU A 573 -42.84 -12.96 -35.84
C LEU A 573 -42.67 -14.32 -35.14
N VAL A 574 -41.42 -14.73 -34.92
CA VAL A 574 -41.09 -15.92 -34.11
C VAL A 574 -41.61 -15.76 -32.68
N ALA A 575 -41.30 -14.64 -32.02
CA ALA A 575 -41.75 -14.39 -30.65
C ALA A 575 -43.28 -14.43 -30.54
N ASN A 576 -44.00 -13.83 -31.51
CA ASN A 576 -45.45 -13.91 -31.59
C ASN A 576 -45.97 -15.36 -31.75
N CYS A 577 -45.27 -16.21 -32.52
CA CYS A 577 -45.61 -17.63 -32.60
C CYS A 577 -45.49 -18.31 -31.22
N TYR A 578 -44.38 -18.10 -30.50
CA TYR A 578 -44.20 -18.63 -29.15
C TYR A 578 -45.28 -18.17 -28.17
N LEU A 579 -45.71 -16.90 -28.26
CA LEU A 579 -46.81 -16.36 -27.44
C LEU A 579 -48.14 -17.08 -27.68
N VAL A 580 -48.51 -17.25 -28.96
CA VAL A 580 -49.74 -17.96 -29.34
C VAL A 580 -49.71 -19.43 -28.91
N LEU A 581 -48.54 -20.07 -28.99
CA LEU A 581 -48.34 -21.45 -28.55
C LEU A 581 -48.42 -21.59 -27.03
N PHE A 582 -47.86 -20.65 -26.29
CA PHE A 582 -47.99 -20.59 -24.83
C PHE A 582 -49.46 -20.44 -24.40
N GLU A 583 -50.22 -19.54 -25.04
CA GLU A 583 -51.65 -19.37 -24.78
C GLU A 583 -52.47 -20.63 -25.13
N ALA A 584 -52.14 -21.30 -26.23
CA ALA A 584 -52.80 -22.53 -26.65
C ALA A 584 -52.51 -23.72 -25.72
N CYS A 585 -51.28 -23.81 -25.19
CA CYS A 585 -50.89 -24.77 -24.15
C CYS A 585 -51.60 -24.49 -22.82
N ARG A 586 -51.69 -23.21 -22.41
CA ARG A 586 -52.42 -22.77 -21.20
C ARG A 586 -53.92 -23.07 -21.29
N ALA A 587 -54.51 -23.03 -22.48
CA ALA A 587 -55.93 -23.32 -22.73
C ALA A 587 -56.29 -24.84 -22.73
N ARG A 588 -55.34 -25.77 -22.48
CA ARG A 588 -55.55 -27.24 -22.47
C ARG A 588 -56.15 -27.84 -23.75
N HIS A 589 -55.99 -27.21 -24.91
CA HIS A 589 -56.63 -27.64 -26.16
C HIS A 589 -55.70 -28.24 -27.24
N LEU A 590 -54.43 -28.54 -26.96
CA LEU A 590 -53.53 -29.15 -27.95
C LEU A 590 -53.08 -30.57 -27.56
N PRO A 591 -53.12 -31.56 -28.49
CA PRO A 591 -52.63 -32.91 -28.26
C PRO A 591 -51.10 -32.91 -28.17
N GLY A 592 -50.58 -33.63 -27.17
CA GLY A 592 -49.17 -33.66 -26.75
C GLY A 592 -48.19 -34.32 -27.72
N ASN A 593 -48.13 -33.88 -28.98
CA ASN A 593 -47.13 -34.37 -29.93
C ASN A 593 -46.68 -33.31 -30.96
N MET A 594 -46.53 -32.04 -30.56
CA MET A 594 -45.86 -31.03 -31.40
C MET A 594 -44.33 -31.17 -31.43
N GLY A 595 -43.74 -31.94 -30.51
CA GLY A 595 -42.28 -32.13 -30.41
C GLY A 595 -41.61 -32.84 -31.60
N ALA A 596 -42.38 -33.20 -32.64
CA ALA A 596 -41.90 -33.91 -33.83
C ALA A 596 -42.35 -33.29 -35.17
N SER A 597 -42.93 -32.07 -35.18
CA SER A 597 -43.21 -31.40 -36.46
C SER A 597 -41.92 -30.85 -37.05
N THR A 598 -41.55 -31.33 -38.24
CA THR A 598 -40.42 -30.83 -39.03
C THR A 598 -40.43 -29.31 -39.20
N GLU A 599 -41.63 -28.70 -39.22
CA GLU A 599 -41.82 -27.25 -39.38
C GLU A 599 -41.31 -26.45 -38.17
N TRP A 600 -41.46 -26.98 -36.95
CA TRP A 600 -40.98 -26.35 -35.72
C TRP A 600 -39.46 -26.43 -35.58
N SER A 601 -38.88 -27.57 -35.93
CA SER A 601 -37.42 -27.73 -35.99
C SER A 601 -36.80 -26.78 -37.02
N SER A 602 -37.47 -26.56 -38.16
CA SER A 602 -37.05 -25.57 -39.16
C SER A 602 -37.11 -24.12 -38.64
N MET A 603 -38.16 -23.75 -37.91
CA MET A 603 -38.27 -22.43 -37.28
C MET A 603 -37.17 -22.19 -36.23
N HIS A 604 -36.91 -23.17 -35.35
CA HIS A 604 -35.80 -23.10 -34.40
C HIS A 604 -34.45 -23.01 -35.11
N ALA A 605 -34.22 -23.81 -36.15
CA ALA A 605 -32.98 -23.77 -36.91
C ALA A 605 -32.70 -22.38 -37.49
N CYS A 606 -33.72 -21.67 -37.98
CA CYS A 606 -33.55 -20.28 -38.42
C CYS A 606 -33.10 -19.33 -37.30
N VAL A 607 -33.75 -19.42 -36.15
CA VAL A 607 -33.46 -18.57 -34.99
C VAL A 607 -32.03 -18.84 -34.52
N GLU A 608 -31.58 -20.09 -34.55
CA GLU A 608 -30.18 -20.44 -34.33
C GLU A 608 -29.25 -19.88 -35.42
N ASP A 609 -29.65 -19.83 -36.69
CA ASP A 609 -28.82 -19.25 -37.76
C ASP A 609 -28.63 -17.73 -37.57
N ILE A 610 -29.67 -17.01 -37.15
CA ILE A 610 -29.61 -15.58 -36.83
C ILE A 610 -28.72 -15.35 -35.60
N LEU A 611 -28.89 -16.17 -34.55
CA LEU A 611 -28.04 -16.12 -33.37
C LEU A 611 -26.57 -16.39 -33.75
N GLN A 612 -26.31 -17.39 -34.59
CA GLN A 612 -24.96 -17.72 -35.04
C GLN A 612 -24.36 -16.58 -35.85
N TYR A 613 -25.13 -15.93 -36.73
CA TYR A 613 -24.68 -14.75 -37.47
C TYR A 613 -24.24 -13.61 -36.54
N VAL A 614 -25.02 -13.33 -35.49
CA VAL A 614 -24.67 -12.33 -34.47
C VAL A 614 -23.45 -12.76 -33.64
N VAL A 615 -23.34 -14.04 -33.27
CA VAL A 615 -22.24 -14.61 -32.49
C VAL A 615 -20.91 -14.64 -33.26
N ASP A 616 -20.95 -14.77 -34.58
CA ASP A 616 -19.75 -14.78 -35.44
C ASP A 616 -19.04 -13.42 -35.47
N ALA A 617 -19.79 -12.30 -35.36
CA ALA A 617 -19.26 -10.93 -35.40
C ALA A 617 -19.86 -10.03 -34.30
N PRO A 618 -19.57 -10.31 -33.01
CA PRO A 618 -20.29 -9.71 -31.89
C PRO A 618 -20.04 -8.20 -31.71
N GLN A 619 -18.90 -7.68 -32.19
CA GLN A 619 -18.59 -6.24 -32.13
C GLN A 619 -19.30 -5.45 -33.23
N GLU A 620 -19.32 -5.97 -34.46
CA GLU A 620 -19.89 -5.28 -35.62
C GLU A 620 -21.42 -5.25 -35.57
N LEU A 621 -22.01 -6.34 -35.07
CA LEU A 621 -23.46 -6.56 -34.98
C LEU A 621 -24.02 -6.27 -33.58
N TYR A 622 -23.30 -5.57 -32.70
CA TYR A 622 -23.74 -5.30 -31.33
C TYR A 622 -25.09 -4.54 -31.26
N GLU A 623 -25.28 -3.53 -32.10
CA GLU A 623 -26.53 -2.75 -32.15
C GLU A 623 -27.73 -3.63 -32.56
N LEU A 624 -27.53 -4.51 -33.54
CA LEU A 624 -28.52 -5.51 -33.94
C LEU A 624 -28.77 -6.51 -32.81
N ALA A 625 -27.73 -7.04 -32.16
CA ALA A 625 -27.85 -7.97 -31.04
C ALA A 625 -28.72 -7.40 -29.91
N MET A 626 -28.52 -6.11 -29.57
CA MET A 626 -29.32 -5.43 -28.57
C MET A 626 -30.77 -5.27 -29.03
N ALA A 627 -31.01 -4.82 -30.26
CA ALA A 627 -32.36 -4.68 -30.82
C ALA A 627 -33.14 -6.00 -30.76
N LEU A 628 -32.52 -7.12 -31.14
CA LEU A 628 -33.14 -8.45 -31.09
C LEU A 628 -33.44 -8.90 -29.65
N LEU A 629 -32.52 -8.67 -28.70
CA LEU A 629 -32.76 -8.97 -27.29
C LEU A 629 -33.88 -8.10 -26.69
N TYR A 630 -34.01 -6.83 -27.10
CA TYR A 630 -35.09 -5.95 -26.67
C TYR A 630 -36.46 -6.47 -27.17
N GLU A 631 -36.59 -6.89 -28.42
CA GLU A 631 -37.83 -7.46 -28.95
C GLU A 631 -38.25 -8.76 -28.24
N LEU A 632 -37.28 -9.65 -28.00
CA LEU A 632 -37.52 -10.87 -27.23
C LEU A 632 -37.96 -10.53 -25.80
N TRP A 633 -37.31 -9.58 -25.15
CA TRP A 633 -37.66 -9.16 -23.79
C TRP A 633 -39.05 -8.51 -23.72
N MET A 634 -39.39 -7.64 -24.67
CA MET A 634 -40.72 -7.05 -24.76
C MET A 634 -41.80 -8.13 -24.90
N SER A 635 -41.51 -9.20 -25.65
CA SER A 635 -42.38 -10.36 -25.79
C SER A 635 -42.48 -11.20 -24.50
N VAL A 636 -41.42 -11.27 -23.67
CA VAL A 636 -41.50 -11.86 -22.32
C VAL A 636 -42.42 -11.04 -21.42
N VAL A 637 -42.29 -9.71 -21.44
CA VAL A 637 -43.09 -8.81 -20.59
C VAL A 637 -44.57 -8.83 -20.98
N THR A 638 -44.89 -9.05 -22.27
CA THR A 638 -46.28 -9.17 -22.74
C THR A 638 -46.90 -10.52 -22.42
N SER A 639 -46.12 -11.62 -22.40
CA SER A 639 -46.64 -12.96 -22.04
C SER A 639 -46.97 -13.09 -20.55
N ASP A 640 -46.12 -12.54 -19.69
CA ASP A 640 -46.31 -12.62 -18.25
C ASP A 640 -45.83 -11.33 -17.55
N PRO A 641 -46.76 -10.42 -17.21
CA PRO A 641 -46.41 -9.16 -16.54
C PRO A 641 -45.98 -9.35 -15.07
N GLU A 642 -46.23 -10.51 -14.44
CA GLU A 642 -45.85 -10.81 -13.05
C GLU A 642 -44.39 -11.27 -12.91
N LEU A 643 -43.78 -11.73 -14.01
CA LEU A 643 -42.37 -12.15 -14.13
C LEU A 643 -41.33 -11.01 -13.92
N LYS A 644 -41.81 -9.78 -13.66
CA LYS A 644 -41.03 -8.58 -13.35
C LYS A 644 -40.18 -8.68 -12.07
N CYS A 645 -40.46 -9.66 -11.20
CA CYS A 645 -39.87 -9.73 -9.86
C CYS A 645 -38.83 -10.85 -9.63
N THR A 646 -38.88 -12.00 -10.31
CA THR A 646 -37.86 -13.08 -10.20
C THR A 646 -37.92 -14.06 -11.39
N PRO A 647 -37.14 -13.86 -12.47
CA PRO A 647 -37.21 -14.68 -13.69
C PRO A 647 -36.22 -15.86 -13.67
N ASP A 648 -35.97 -16.46 -12.51
CA ASP A 648 -34.85 -17.37 -12.31
C ASP A 648 -35.03 -18.77 -12.93
N LYS A 649 -36.26 -19.14 -13.37
CA LYS A 649 -36.51 -20.39 -14.10
C LYS A 649 -37.64 -20.26 -15.13
N PRO A 650 -37.44 -20.73 -16.37
CA PRO A 650 -38.52 -20.84 -17.35
C PRO A 650 -39.45 -22.02 -17.01
N ASP A 651 -40.77 -21.84 -17.16
CA ASP A 651 -41.77 -22.89 -16.93
C ASP A 651 -41.73 -24.01 -17.99
N SER A 652 -41.14 -23.74 -19.16
CA SER A 652 -40.99 -24.65 -20.28
C SER A 652 -39.79 -24.26 -21.15
N GLU A 653 -39.13 -25.25 -21.78
CA GLU A 653 -38.08 -25.04 -22.80
C GLU A 653 -38.59 -24.23 -24.00
N PHE A 654 -39.91 -24.26 -24.26
CA PHE A 654 -40.55 -23.56 -25.36
C PHE A 654 -41.20 -22.24 -24.94
N SER A 655 -40.56 -21.51 -24.02
CA SER A 655 -40.99 -20.16 -23.61
C SER A 655 -40.11 -19.08 -24.23
N VAL A 656 -40.69 -17.90 -24.46
CA VAL A 656 -39.94 -16.71 -24.93
C VAL A 656 -38.82 -16.35 -23.94
N LEU A 657 -39.04 -16.58 -22.63
CA LEU A 657 -38.03 -16.38 -21.59
C LEU A 657 -36.84 -17.34 -21.75
N ALA A 658 -37.09 -18.63 -22.00
CA ALA A 658 -36.02 -19.60 -22.26
C ALA A 658 -35.21 -19.21 -23.51
N LEU A 659 -35.88 -18.75 -24.56
CA LEU A 659 -35.23 -18.27 -25.78
C LEU A 659 -34.37 -17.01 -25.51
N TYR A 660 -34.90 -16.03 -24.79
CA TYR A 660 -34.17 -14.83 -24.37
C TYR A 660 -32.93 -15.17 -23.55
N LEU A 661 -33.08 -16.02 -22.51
CA LEU A 661 -31.97 -16.40 -21.63
C LEU A 661 -30.85 -17.11 -22.40
N ARG A 662 -31.23 -18.01 -23.33
CA ARG A 662 -30.28 -18.72 -24.19
C ARG A 662 -29.53 -17.77 -25.12
N TRP A 663 -30.24 -16.86 -25.80
CA TRP A 663 -29.62 -15.86 -26.68
C TRP A 663 -28.70 -14.93 -25.89
N CYS A 664 -29.15 -14.47 -24.72
CA CYS A 664 -28.35 -13.66 -23.81
C CYS A 664 -27.05 -14.38 -23.40
N GLU A 665 -27.11 -15.67 -23.06
CA GLU A 665 -25.93 -16.47 -22.72
C GLU A 665 -24.96 -16.62 -23.91
N HIS A 666 -25.45 -17.00 -25.09
CA HIS A 666 -24.59 -17.22 -26.25
C HIS A 666 -23.93 -15.92 -26.75
N ILE A 667 -24.68 -14.83 -26.81
CA ILE A 667 -24.14 -13.52 -27.21
C ILE A 667 -23.10 -13.06 -26.17
N PHE A 668 -23.40 -13.18 -24.87
CA PHE A 668 -22.47 -12.79 -23.83
C PHE A 668 -21.19 -13.65 -23.82
N ASP A 669 -21.30 -14.96 -23.98
CA ASP A 669 -20.17 -15.90 -24.09
C ASP A 669 -19.31 -15.59 -25.32
N ALA A 670 -19.93 -15.22 -26.46
CA ALA A 670 -19.22 -14.79 -27.66
C ALA A 670 -18.45 -13.48 -27.45
N ILE A 671 -19.07 -12.48 -26.83
CA ILE A 671 -18.42 -11.20 -26.48
C ILE A 671 -17.24 -11.45 -25.53
N VAL A 672 -17.43 -12.24 -24.47
CA VAL A 672 -16.35 -12.57 -23.52
C VAL A 672 -15.20 -13.29 -24.21
N LYS A 673 -15.48 -14.29 -25.05
CA LYS A 673 -14.45 -15.01 -25.83
C LYS A 673 -13.70 -14.08 -26.78
N HIS A 674 -14.40 -13.17 -27.46
CA HIS A 674 -13.79 -12.18 -28.34
C HIS A 674 -12.86 -11.23 -27.57
N SER A 675 -13.34 -10.64 -26.47
CA SER A 675 -12.56 -9.78 -25.59
C SER A 675 -11.35 -10.50 -24.97
N VAL A 676 -11.50 -11.78 -24.60
CA VAL A 676 -10.38 -12.61 -24.10
C VAL A 676 -9.34 -12.85 -25.19
N ARG A 677 -9.75 -13.12 -26.44
CA ARG A 677 -8.81 -13.26 -27.57
C ARG A 677 -8.03 -11.97 -27.80
N LEU A 678 -8.70 -10.81 -27.80
CA LEU A 678 -8.05 -9.51 -27.93
C LEU A 678 -7.08 -9.23 -26.78
N ALA A 679 -7.49 -9.49 -25.54
CA ALA A 679 -6.62 -9.31 -24.37
C ALA A 679 -5.41 -10.26 -24.37
N THR A 680 -5.59 -11.49 -24.85
CA THR A 680 -4.50 -12.47 -24.98
C THR A 680 -3.56 -12.09 -26.11
N GLN A 681 -4.09 -11.63 -27.25
CA GLN A 681 -3.30 -11.10 -28.36
C GLN A 681 -2.51 -9.87 -27.96
N GLN A 682 -3.08 -8.92 -27.20
CA GLN A 682 -2.35 -7.77 -26.65
C GLN A 682 -1.24 -8.19 -25.68
N ALA A 683 -1.44 -9.28 -24.92
CA ALA A 683 -0.41 -9.85 -24.06
C ALA A 683 0.70 -10.57 -24.85
N ASP A 684 0.36 -11.26 -25.95
CA ASP A 684 1.29 -12.04 -26.79
C ASP A 684 2.04 -11.18 -27.83
N THR A 685 1.42 -10.11 -28.35
CA THR A 685 2.09 -9.08 -29.19
C THR A 685 3.04 -8.19 -28.40
N THR A 686 3.27 -8.53 -27.13
CA THR A 686 4.40 -8.04 -26.37
C THR A 686 5.52 -9.10 -26.36
N PRO A 687 6.21 -9.40 -27.50
CA PRO A 687 7.34 -10.30 -27.45
C PRO A 687 8.52 -9.57 -26.79
N ALA A 688 9.07 -10.22 -25.77
CA ALA A 688 10.43 -10.01 -25.35
C ALA A 688 11.39 -10.45 -26.47
N ALA A 689 12.03 -9.51 -27.19
CA ALA A 689 13.42 -9.59 -27.66
C ALA A 689 13.86 -8.31 -28.39
N GLN A 690 15.03 -7.77 -28.03
CA GLN A 690 15.86 -6.93 -28.90
C GLN A 690 16.39 -7.77 -30.08
N THR A 691 16.52 -7.20 -31.29
CA THR A 691 17.78 -7.18 -32.08
C THR A 691 17.66 -6.25 -33.31
N ALA A 692 18.78 -5.61 -33.63
CA ALA A 692 18.99 -4.61 -34.67
C ALA A 692 19.05 -5.18 -36.10
N ASP A 693 18.61 -4.40 -37.09
CA ASP A 693 19.47 -3.97 -38.21
C ASP A 693 18.90 -2.71 -38.89
N GLY A 694 19.78 -1.92 -39.52
CA GLY A 694 19.54 -0.53 -39.89
C GLY A 694 18.75 -0.27 -41.17
N SER A 695 18.40 1.01 -41.30
CA SER A 695 18.09 1.74 -42.54
C SER A 695 16.82 1.35 -43.30
N ALA A 696 15.71 2.02 -42.99
CA ALA A 696 14.79 2.49 -44.02
C ALA A 696 13.97 3.68 -43.51
N VAL A 697 14.07 4.79 -44.23
CA VAL A 697 13.22 5.98 -44.17
C VAL A 697 11.75 5.55 -44.35
N VAL A 698 10.87 5.84 -43.39
CA VAL A 698 9.41 5.72 -43.58
C VAL A 698 8.67 6.84 -42.84
N PRO A 699 7.63 7.44 -43.44
CA PRO A 699 7.21 8.82 -43.22
C PRO A 699 6.06 8.98 -42.21
N GLU A 700 5.83 10.23 -41.82
CA GLU A 700 4.61 10.70 -41.14
C GLU A 700 3.35 10.17 -41.82
N LEU A 701 2.60 9.30 -41.14
CA LEU A 701 1.19 9.04 -41.46
C LEU A 701 0.35 9.06 -40.17
N LYS A 702 -0.72 9.85 -40.29
CA LYS A 702 -1.75 10.21 -39.31
C LYS A 702 -2.28 9.02 -38.52
N GLU A 703 -2.40 9.22 -37.21
CA GLU A 703 -3.21 8.39 -36.31
C GLU A 703 -4.66 8.29 -36.81
N GLU A 704 -5.06 7.09 -37.25
CA GLU A 704 -6.46 6.71 -37.44
C GLU A 704 -7.06 6.18 -36.13
N LYS A 705 -8.30 6.62 -35.85
CA LYS A 705 -9.09 6.30 -34.66
C LYS A 705 -9.56 4.84 -34.66
N SER A 706 -9.78 4.31 -33.44
CA SER A 706 -10.61 3.13 -33.06
C SER A 706 -9.91 1.78 -32.88
N GLN A 707 -9.28 1.58 -31.72
CA GLN A 707 -9.25 0.25 -31.10
C GLN A 707 -10.02 0.34 -29.77
N THR A 708 -11.19 -0.28 -29.73
CA THR A 708 -12.08 -0.36 -28.56
C THR A 708 -11.38 -1.14 -27.44
N GLU A 709 -11.37 -0.63 -26.21
CA GLU A 709 -10.75 -1.32 -25.07
C GLU A 709 -11.46 -2.68 -24.85
N PRO A 710 -10.73 -3.79 -24.57
CA PRO A 710 -11.32 -5.13 -24.51
C PRO A 710 -12.41 -5.28 -23.43
N SER A 711 -12.45 -4.39 -22.45
CA SER A 711 -13.46 -4.33 -21.38
C SER A 711 -14.75 -3.58 -21.77
N GLU A 712 -14.70 -2.68 -22.76
CA GLU A 712 -15.81 -1.78 -23.09
C GLU A 712 -17.03 -2.53 -23.65
N LEU A 713 -16.83 -3.53 -24.51
CA LEU A 713 -17.95 -4.29 -25.10
C LEU A 713 -18.70 -5.13 -24.06
N ILE A 714 -17.98 -5.75 -23.12
CA ILE A 714 -18.60 -6.52 -22.03
C ILE A 714 -19.40 -5.58 -21.13
N LEU A 715 -18.83 -4.41 -20.79
CA LEU A 715 -19.49 -3.41 -19.95
C LEU A 715 -20.69 -2.75 -20.64
N ALA A 716 -20.59 -2.49 -21.95
CA ALA A 716 -21.70 -2.03 -22.75
C ALA A 716 -22.86 -3.04 -22.70
N PHE A 717 -22.59 -4.33 -22.91
CA PHE A 717 -23.62 -5.36 -22.82
C PHE A 717 -24.26 -5.40 -21.42
N ILE A 718 -23.44 -5.32 -20.37
CA ILE A 718 -23.94 -5.30 -18.99
C ILE A 718 -24.82 -4.08 -18.71
N ARG A 719 -24.54 -2.95 -19.35
CA ARG A 719 -25.32 -1.72 -19.22
C ARG A 719 -26.60 -1.77 -20.06
N ASP A 720 -26.53 -2.26 -21.29
CA ASP A 720 -27.56 -2.06 -22.31
C ASP A 720 -28.58 -3.21 -22.38
N ALA A 721 -28.22 -4.44 -21.96
CA ALA A 721 -29.13 -5.58 -22.01
C ALA A 721 -30.33 -5.42 -21.05
N PRO A 722 -31.58 -5.69 -21.46
CA PRO A 722 -32.75 -5.41 -20.62
C PRO A 722 -32.73 -6.20 -19.29
N TYR A 723 -32.44 -7.50 -19.35
CA TYR A 723 -32.24 -8.36 -18.18
C TYR A 723 -30.95 -9.19 -18.30
N ILE A 724 -30.22 -9.35 -17.18
CA ILE A 724 -28.98 -10.11 -17.14
C ILE A 724 -29.10 -11.14 -16.03
N LEU A 725 -28.96 -12.41 -16.40
CA LEU A 725 -28.95 -13.50 -15.44
C LEU A 725 -27.66 -13.45 -14.62
N PRO A 726 -27.71 -13.44 -13.27
CA PRO A 726 -26.51 -13.34 -12.44
C PRO A 726 -25.48 -14.46 -12.70
N ALA A 727 -25.94 -15.63 -13.14
CA ALA A 727 -25.09 -16.76 -13.51
C ALA A 727 -24.14 -16.46 -14.68
N LEU A 728 -24.46 -15.49 -15.55
CA LEU A 728 -23.61 -15.11 -16.68
C LEU A 728 -22.26 -14.54 -16.22
N LEU A 729 -22.20 -13.94 -15.02
CA LEU A 729 -20.94 -13.48 -14.45
C LEU A 729 -19.93 -14.61 -14.20
N ALA A 730 -20.39 -15.88 -14.13
CA ALA A 730 -19.48 -17.01 -14.04
C ALA A 730 -18.56 -17.12 -15.27
N LYS A 731 -19.00 -16.65 -16.45
CA LYS A 731 -18.17 -16.58 -17.67
C LYS A 731 -17.05 -15.55 -17.53
N VAL A 732 -17.33 -14.41 -16.90
CA VAL A 732 -16.30 -13.40 -16.57
C VAL A 732 -15.35 -13.93 -15.49
N ALA A 733 -15.82 -14.77 -14.57
CA ALA A 733 -14.98 -15.41 -13.56
C ALA A 733 -13.92 -16.35 -14.18
N GLU A 734 -14.16 -16.92 -15.37
CA GLU A 734 -13.16 -17.71 -16.08
C GLU A 734 -11.92 -16.88 -16.46
N CYS A 735 -12.10 -15.58 -16.75
CA CYS A 735 -11.00 -14.66 -16.98
C CYS A 735 -10.09 -14.50 -15.75
N LEU A 736 -10.61 -14.71 -14.53
CA LEU A 736 -9.81 -14.62 -13.31
C LEU A 736 -8.95 -15.87 -13.05
N LYS A 737 -9.10 -16.95 -13.84
CA LYS A 737 -8.30 -18.17 -13.67
C LYS A 737 -6.89 -18.04 -14.22
N SER A 738 -6.71 -17.22 -15.27
CA SER A 738 -5.43 -17.03 -15.95
C SER A 738 -4.85 -15.63 -15.68
N PRO A 739 -3.55 -15.49 -15.40
CA PRO A 739 -2.95 -14.21 -15.02
C PRO A 739 -2.96 -13.16 -16.14
N SER A 740 -2.94 -13.58 -17.41
CA SER A 740 -3.01 -12.69 -18.58
C SER A 740 -4.39 -12.05 -18.76
N THR A 741 -5.46 -12.77 -18.44
CA THR A 741 -6.85 -12.32 -18.64
C THR A 741 -7.50 -11.78 -17.37
N ALA A 742 -6.86 -11.94 -16.21
CA ALA A 742 -7.34 -11.44 -14.93
C ALA A 742 -7.58 -9.91 -14.87
N PRO A 743 -6.74 -9.03 -15.49
CA PRO A 743 -6.99 -7.59 -15.50
C PRO A 743 -8.33 -7.23 -16.15
N LEU A 744 -8.67 -7.90 -17.25
CA LEU A 744 -9.96 -7.75 -17.94
C LEU A 744 -11.12 -8.14 -17.02
N GLY A 745 -11.05 -9.33 -16.42
CA GLY A 745 -12.09 -9.82 -15.51
C GLY A 745 -12.30 -8.92 -14.30
N LEU A 746 -11.22 -8.39 -13.72
CA LEU A 746 -11.27 -7.45 -12.58
C LEU A 746 -11.90 -6.11 -12.97
N ALA A 747 -11.47 -5.50 -14.07
CA ALA A 747 -12.00 -4.22 -14.54
C ALA A 747 -13.50 -4.31 -14.86
N VAL A 748 -13.90 -5.43 -15.49
CA VAL A 748 -15.31 -5.72 -15.79
C VAL A 748 -16.11 -5.89 -14.51
N LEU A 749 -15.67 -6.75 -13.57
CA LEU A 749 -16.42 -7.01 -12.33
C LEU A 749 -16.53 -5.77 -11.45
N GLU A 750 -15.45 -4.98 -11.31
CA GLU A 750 -15.49 -3.73 -10.53
C GLU A 750 -16.57 -2.78 -11.06
N THR A 751 -16.59 -2.57 -12.37
CA THR A 751 -17.52 -1.61 -13.00
C THR A 751 -18.94 -2.18 -13.10
N ALA A 752 -19.09 -3.47 -13.41
CA ALA A 752 -20.40 -4.14 -13.51
C ALA A 752 -21.19 -4.10 -12.20
N ILE A 753 -20.50 -4.33 -11.08
CA ILE A 753 -21.06 -4.30 -9.72
C ILE A 753 -21.55 -2.89 -9.35
N GLU A 754 -20.94 -1.83 -9.90
CA GLU A 754 -21.36 -0.44 -9.73
C GLU A 754 -22.54 -0.07 -10.64
N ILE A 755 -22.56 -0.56 -11.88
CA ILE A 755 -23.58 -0.23 -12.89
C ILE A 755 -24.94 -0.90 -12.58
N ARG A 756 -24.97 -2.17 -12.13
CA ARG A 756 -26.22 -2.91 -11.90
C ARG A 756 -26.33 -3.53 -10.50
N PRO A 757 -27.23 -3.03 -9.62
CA PRO A 757 -27.44 -3.60 -8.29
C PRO A 757 -27.85 -5.10 -8.22
N PRO A 758 -28.65 -5.69 -9.14
CA PRO A 758 -29.07 -7.09 -9.03
C PRO A 758 -27.93 -8.11 -9.14
N ILE A 759 -26.87 -7.81 -9.91
CA ILE A 759 -25.72 -8.69 -10.09
C ILE A 759 -24.64 -8.51 -9.01
N PHE A 760 -24.83 -7.52 -8.12
CA PHE A 760 -23.86 -7.14 -7.10
C PHE A 760 -23.46 -8.30 -6.19
N ILE A 761 -24.44 -9.08 -5.69
CA ILE A 761 -24.18 -10.15 -4.73
C ILE A 761 -23.36 -11.27 -5.39
N THR A 762 -23.74 -11.68 -6.59
CA THR A 762 -23.04 -12.72 -7.35
C THR A 762 -21.64 -12.27 -7.76
N GLY A 763 -21.49 -11.03 -8.22
CA GLY A 763 -20.18 -10.44 -8.52
C GLY A 763 -19.28 -10.37 -7.27
N LEU A 764 -19.85 -9.99 -6.12
CA LEU A 764 -19.12 -9.96 -4.86
C LEU A 764 -18.69 -11.37 -4.42
N ASP A 765 -19.55 -12.39 -4.57
CA ASP A 765 -19.22 -13.78 -4.22
C ASP A 765 -18.06 -14.31 -5.08
N ILE A 766 -18.05 -13.99 -6.39
CA ILE A 766 -16.94 -14.32 -7.30
C ILE A 766 -15.64 -13.64 -6.80
N LEU A 767 -15.68 -12.34 -6.53
CA LEU A 767 -14.51 -11.64 -6.01
C LEU A 767 -14.02 -12.23 -4.68
N LEU A 768 -14.93 -12.62 -3.78
CA LEU A 768 -14.61 -13.24 -2.50
C LEU A 768 -13.94 -14.60 -2.67
N GLU A 769 -14.40 -15.42 -3.62
CA GLU A 769 -13.77 -16.70 -3.95
C GLU A 769 -12.34 -16.53 -4.47
N TYR A 770 -12.14 -15.61 -5.43
CA TYR A 770 -10.83 -15.35 -6.04
C TYR A 770 -9.90 -14.47 -5.18
N ALA A 771 -10.39 -13.93 -4.06
CA ALA A 771 -9.56 -13.34 -3.01
C ALA A 771 -8.68 -14.36 -2.27
N ALA A 772 -8.84 -15.66 -2.53
CA ALA A 772 -7.95 -16.72 -2.07
C ALA A 772 -7.18 -17.40 -3.23
N SER A 773 -7.11 -16.77 -4.41
CA SER A 773 -6.38 -17.32 -5.56
C SER A 773 -4.86 -17.40 -5.29
N PRO A 774 -4.15 -18.40 -5.86
CA PRO A 774 -2.71 -18.53 -5.67
C PRO A 774 -1.94 -17.38 -6.33
N ASP A 775 -2.43 -16.88 -7.46
CA ASP A 775 -1.84 -15.74 -8.15
C ASP A 775 -1.99 -14.45 -7.33
N ARG A 776 -0.87 -13.73 -7.17
CA ARG A 776 -0.81 -12.54 -6.32
C ARG A 776 -1.51 -11.34 -6.96
N ALA A 777 -1.42 -11.17 -8.28
CA ALA A 777 -1.99 -10.02 -8.97
C ALA A 777 -3.53 -10.07 -8.92
N THR A 778 -4.09 -11.22 -9.30
CA THR A 778 -5.54 -11.50 -9.26
C THR A 778 -6.09 -11.36 -7.85
N ARG A 779 -5.44 -12.00 -6.86
CA ARG A 779 -5.84 -11.92 -5.45
C ARG A 779 -5.82 -10.49 -4.91
N SER A 780 -4.75 -9.76 -5.17
CA SER A 780 -4.59 -8.38 -4.66
C SER A 780 -5.64 -7.45 -5.28
N GLY A 781 -5.92 -7.59 -6.58
CA GLY A 781 -6.97 -6.86 -7.28
C GLY A 781 -8.35 -7.15 -6.71
N CYS A 782 -8.72 -8.42 -6.56
CA CYS A 782 -10.00 -8.82 -5.94
C CYS A 782 -10.16 -8.21 -4.55
N ILE A 783 -9.13 -8.33 -3.71
CA ILE A 783 -9.16 -7.78 -2.34
C ILE A 783 -9.30 -6.25 -2.34
N GLN A 784 -8.65 -5.54 -3.26
CA GLN A 784 -8.77 -4.08 -3.35
C GLN A 784 -10.21 -3.66 -3.70
N VAL A 785 -10.83 -4.31 -4.70
CA VAL A 785 -12.23 -4.05 -5.08
C VAL A 785 -13.18 -4.35 -3.91
N ILE A 786 -13.01 -5.48 -3.24
CA ILE A 786 -13.77 -5.85 -2.03
C ILE A 786 -13.64 -4.76 -0.95
N LEU A 787 -12.42 -4.28 -0.67
CA LEU A 787 -12.18 -3.27 0.37
C LEU A 787 -12.73 -1.89 0.02
N LYS A 788 -12.81 -1.53 -1.27
CA LYS A 788 -13.47 -0.31 -1.78
C LYS A 788 -14.96 -0.33 -1.39
N HIS A 789 -15.66 -1.43 -1.67
CA HIS A 789 -17.08 -1.56 -1.32
C HIS A 789 -17.33 -1.71 0.19
N CYS A 790 -16.37 -2.25 0.94
CA CYS A 790 -16.44 -2.32 2.41
C CYS A 790 -16.62 -0.93 3.06
N SER A 791 -15.93 0.08 2.55
CA SER A 791 -16.03 1.45 3.07
C SER A 791 -17.38 2.11 2.75
N SER A 792 -18.02 1.76 1.63
CA SER A 792 -19.22 2.42 1.13
C SER A 792 -20.53 1.77 1.58
N ARG A 793 -20.54 0.50 1.98
CA ARG A 793 -21.76 -0.28 2.24
C ARG A 793 -21.64 -1.19 3.47
N SER A 794 -21.94 -0.66 4.65
CA SER A 794 -21.83 -1.37 5.95
C SER A 794 -22.69 -2.65 6.03
N SER A 795 -23.83 -2.73 5.32
CA SER A 795 -24.73 -3.90 5.33
C SER A 795 -24.12 -5.19 4.76
N LEU A 796 -23.05 -5.08 3.96
CA LEU A 796 -22.39 -6.22 3.31
C LEU A 796 -21.27 -6.82 4.14
N LEU A 797 -20.84 -6.11 5.18
CA LEU A 797 -19.76 -6.52 6.07
C LEU A 797 -19.94 -7.93 6.66
N PRO A 798 -21.15 -8.37 7.08
CA PRO A 798 -21.33 -9.73 7.60
C PRO A 798 -20.98 -10.81 6.58
N ARG A 799 -21.36 -10.62 5.29
CA ARG A 799 -21.09 -11.58 4.21
C ARG A 799 -19.60 -11.67 3.90
N MET A 800 -18.94 -10.52 3.77
CA MET A 800 -17.49 -10.43 3.54
C MET A 800 -16.70 -11.01 4.70
N SER A 801 -17.13 -10.72 5.94
CA SER A 801 -16.53 -11.26 7.15
C SER A 801 -16.68 -12.78 7.24
N LEU A 802 -17.85 -13.32 6.86
CA LEU A 802 -18.07 -14.77 6.85
C LEU A 802 -17.14 -15.48 5.86
N ALA A 803 -17.06 -14.98 4.63
CA ALA A 803 -16.17 -15.53 3.60
C ALA A 803 -14.70 -15.46 4.03
N ALA A 804 -14.24 -14.30 4.52
CA ALA A 804 -12.87 -14.15 5.00
C ALA A 804 -12.53 -15.09 6.18
N LYS A 805 -13.47 -15.29 7.11
CA LYS A 805 -13.34 -16.29 8.19
C LYS A 805 -13.23 -17.70 7.63
N SER A 806 -14.07 -18.09 6.66
CA SER A 806 -14.03 -19.43 6.06
C SER A 806 -12.72 -19.69 5.31
N HIS A 807 -12.21 -18.71 4.54
CA HIS A 807 -10.93 -18.84 3.86
C HIS A 807 -9.78 -18.99 4.85
N PHE A 808 -9.73 -18.16 5.90
CA PHE A 808 -8.71 -18.25 6.94
C PHE A 808 -8.74 -19.60 7.67
N VAL A 809 -9.91 -20.06 8.12
CA VAL A 809 -10.06 -21.36 8.80
C VAL A 809 -9.68 -22.52 7.88
N ARG A 810 -10.04 -22.44 6.59
CA ARG A 810 -9.60 -23.43 5.57
C ARG A 810 -8.08 -23.46 5.45
N GLY A 811 -7.44 -22.30 5.35
CA GLY A 811 -5.99 -22.17 5.30
C GLY A 811 -5.30 -22.78 6.54
N VAL A 812 -5.82 -22.48 7.73
CA VAL A 812 -5.29 -23.04 9.00
C VAL A 812 -5.41 -24.56 9.04
N ARG A 813 -6.56 -25.13 8.63
CA ARG A 813 -6.75 -26.59 8.58
C ARG A 813 -5.80 -27.26 7.60
N LEU A 814 -5.55 -26.66 6.44
CA LEU A 814 -4.60 -27.17 5.45
C LEU A 814 -3.17 -27.12 5.99
N ALA A 815 -2.78 -26.00 6.60
CA ALA A 815 -1.47 -25.82 7.23
C ALA A 815 -1.24 -26.85 8.37
N GLU A 816 -2.25 -27.11 9.19
CA GLU A 816 -2.17 -28.09 10.28
C GLU A 816 -1.98 -29.51 9.74
N LYS A 817 -2.76 -29.92 8.72
CA LYS A 817 -2.59 -31.22 8.05
C LYS A 817 -1.18 -31.38 7.48
N GLN A 818 -0.68 -30.35 6.80
CA GLN A 818 0.67 -30.34 6.23
C GLN A 818 1.76 -30.37 7.31
N SER A 819 1.54 -29.70 8.45
CA SER A 819 2.46 -29.72 9.59
C SER A 819 2.53 -31.09 10.25
N VAL A 820 1.40 -31.79 10.42
CA VAL A 820 1.37 -33.14 10.99
C VAL A 820 2.06 -34.13 10.05
N GLU A 821 1.81 -34.00 8.74
CA GLU A 821 2.45 -34.83 7.72
C GLU A 821 3.96 -34.60 7.66
N LEU A 822 4.41 -33.35 7.80
CA LEU A 822 5.83 -33.02 7.92
C LEU A 822 6.49 -33.76 9.10
N GLU A 823 5.89 -33.72 10.29
CA GLU A 823 6.48 -34.40 11.45
C GLU A 823 6.51 -35.93 11.30
N LYS A 824 5.54 -36.52 10.61
CA LYS A 824 5.58 -37.95 10.24
C LYS A 824 6.73 -38.27 9.28
N GLN A 825 6.94 -37.44 8.26
CA GLN A 825 8.05 -37.59 7.31
C GLN A 825 9.40 -37.46 8.03
N VAL A 826 9.54 -36.49 8.92
CA VAL A 826 10.74 -36.33 9.75
C VAL A 826 10.96 -37.55 10.65
N ALA A 827 9.93 -38.05 11.32
CA ALA A 827 10.03 -39.27 12.13
C ALA A 827 10.44 -40.49 11.29
N SER A 828 9.95 -40.61 10.05
CA SER A 828 10.34 -41.69 9.14
C SER A 828 11.82 -41.64 8.75
N ILE A 829 12.42 -40.45 8.64
CA ILE A 829 13.87 -40.28 8.37
C ILE A 829 14.68 -40.85 9.54
N PHE A 830 14.25 -40.60 10.78
CA PHE A 830 14.92 -41.11 11.97
C PHE A 830 14.68 -42.61 12.20
N ASN A 831 13.49 -43.15 11.88
CA ASN A 831 13.20 -44.58 12.03
C ASN A 831 14.02 -45.49 11.08
N ARG A 832 14.66 -44.94 10.05
CA ARG A 832 15.56 -45.71 9.16
C ARG A 832 16.92 -45.99 9.80
N VAL A 833 17.25 -45.34 10.92
CA VAL A 833 18.48 -45.54 11.69
C VAL A 833 18.50 -46.92 12.36
N ASP A 834 17.36 -47.44 12.80
CA ASP A 834 17.28 -48.72 13.50
C ASP A 834 17.50 -49.95 12.60
N LYS A 835 17.47 -49.80 11.26
CA LYS A 835 17.56 -50.91 10.30
C LYS A 835 18.88 -51.02 9.54
N VAL A 836 19.79 -50.05 9.66
CA VAL A 836 21.09 -50.07 8.97
C VAL A 836 22.20 -49.83 9.99
N LEU A 837 22.61 -50.89 10.67
CA LEU A 837 23.83 -50.93 11.46
C LEU A 837 24.89 -51.74 10.69
N PRO A 838 25.88 -51.10 10.06
CA PRO A 838 27.18 -51.69 9.80
C PRO A 838 28.18 -51.26 10.89
N VAL A 839 29.11 -52.18 11.16
CA VAL A 839 30.13 -52.15 12.21
C VAL A 839 31.04 -50.91 12.11
N GLY A 840 31.00 -50.02 13.11
CA GLY A 840 31.96 -48.92 13.32
C GLY A 840 31.37 -47.64 13.96
N GLU A 841 31.81 -47.26 15.17
CA GLU A 841 31.28 -46.11 15.95
C GLU A 841 31.35 -44.76 15.23
N LEU A 842 32.39 -44.52 14.42
CA LEU A 842 32.60 -43.28 13.65
C LEU A 842 31.69 -43.17 12.41
N ALA A 843 31.30 -44.30 11.79
CA ALA A 843 30.41 -44.29 10.62
C ALA A 843 28.94 -44.06 11.02
N VAL A 844 28.57 -44.47 12.24
CA VAL A 844 27.23 -44.27 12.80
C VAL A 844 26.99 -42.80 13.14
N THR A 845 27.98 -42.08 13.68
CA THR A 845 27.84 -40.65 14.01
C THR A 845 27.68 -39.78 12.77
N GLU A 846 28.47 -40.01 11.71
CA GLU A 846 28.36 -39.28 10.44
C GLU A 846 27.01 -39.53 9.74
N ALA A 847 26.53 -40.77 9.75
CA ALA A 847 25.22 -41.12 9.19
C ALA A 847 24.06 -40.43 9.95
N VAL A 848 24.12 -40.40 11.29
CA VAL A 848 23.13 -39.72 12.14
C VAL A 848 23.15 -38.21 11.90
N GLU A 849 24.33 -37.59 11.76
CA GLU A 849 24.45 -36.17 11.44
C GLU A 849 23.91 -35.83 10.05
N ALA A 850 24.20 -36.65 9.03
CA ALA A 850 23.69 -36.45 7.68
C ALA A 850 22.16 -36.50 7.65
N ARG A 851 21.53 -37.44 8.37
CA ARG A 851 20.07 -37.53 8.51
C ARG A 851 19.48 -36.37 9.30
N LYS A 852 20.18 -35.86 10.32
CA LYS A 852 19.78 -34.64 11.04
C LYS A 852 19.77 -33.42 10.11
N ARG A 853 20.77 -33.28 9.22
CA ARG A 853 20.82 -32.22 8.20
C ARG A 853 19.66 -32.35 7.20
N GLU A 854 19.40 -33.57 6.71
CA GLU A 854 18.27 -33.88 5.80
C GLU A 854 16.92 -33.53 6.44
N ALA A 855 16.69 -33.92 7.70
CA ALA A 855 15.46 -33.60 8.43
C ALA A 855 15.28 -32.09 8.66
N LEU A 856 16.37 -31.35 8.92
CA LEU A 856 16.35 -29.90 9.09
C LEU A 856 16.02 -29.17 7.78
N ALA A 857 16.63 -29.59 6.67
CA ALA A 857 16.38 -29.06 5.33
C ALA A 857 14.92 -29.25 4.92
N LEU A 858 14.38 -30.47 5.07
CA LEU A 858 12.97 -30.78 4.81
C LEU A 858 12.03 -29.93 5.68
N ARG A 859 12.33 -29.79 6.99
CA ARG A 859 11.55 -28.93 7.89
C ARG A 859 11.54 -27.48 7.43
N LYS A 860 12.67 -26.95 6.98
CA LYS A 860 12.77 -25.58 6.50
C LYS A 860 11.92 -25.37 5.23
N GLN A 861 12.12 -26.22 4.23
CA GLN A 861 11.37 -26.16 2.97
C GLN A 861 9.86 -26.23 3.16
N LYS A 862 9.40 -27.23 3.93
CA LYS A 862 7.97 -27.48 4.13
C LYS A 862 7.35 -26.39 4.98
N LYS A 863 8.06 -25.85 5.97
CA LYS A 863 7.59 -24.69 6.75
C LYS A 863 7.40 -23.45 5.89
N GLN A 864 8.32 -23.17 4.96
CA GLN A 864 8.18 -22.04 4.03
C GLN A 864 6.96 -22.21 3.11
N ALA A 865 6.74 -23.42 2.57
CA ALA A 865 5.56 -23.72 1.77
C ALA A 865 4.24 -23.59 2.57
N ILE A 866 4.21 -24.07 3.82
CA ILE A 866 3.05 -23.93 4.72
C ILE A 866 2.79 -22.45 5.04
N GLU A 867 3.84 -21.67 5.29
CA GLU A 867 3.73 -20.22 5.56
C GLU A 867 3.18 -19.46 4.35
N ALA A 868 3.72 -19.71 3.15
CA ALA A 868 3.24 -19.09 1.92
C ALA A 868 1.77 -19.43 1.65
N GLY A 869 1.40 -20.71 1.81
CA GLY A 869 0.01 -21.16 1.64
C GLY A 869 -0.94 -20.50 2.65
N LEU A 870 -0.58 -20.48 3.94
CA LEU A 870 -1.40 -19.86 4.98
C LEU A 870 -1.53 -18.34 4.79
N ALA A 871 -0.46 -17.66 4.34
CA ALA A 871 -0.47 -16.23 4.08
C ALA A 871 -1.48 -15.86 2.99
N VAL A 872 -1.60 -16.65 1.92
CA VAL A 872 -2.60 -16.46 0.86
C VAL A 872 -4.03 -16.47 1.42
N TYR A 873 -4.37 -17.50 2.20
CA TYR A 873 -5.71 -17.62 2.79
C TYR A 873 -5.99 -16.61 3.91
N ALA A 874 -4.96 -16.04 4.53
CA ALA A 874 -5.09 -15.05 5.60
C ALA A 874 -5.16 -13.60 5.10
N GLU A 875 -4.79 -13.32 3.84
CA GLU A 875 -4.59 -11.95 3.35
C GLU A 875 -5.85 -11.09 3.41
N LEU A 876 -6.99 -11.59 2.89
CA LEU A 876 -8.27 -10.88 2.97
C LEU A 876 -8.71 -10.69 4.44
N PHE A 877 -8.59 -11.74 5.25
CA PHE A 877 -8.95 -11.71 6.67
C PHE A 877 -8.17 -10.63 7.43
N LEU A 878 -6.85 -10.56 7.25
CA LEU A 878 -6.01 -9.56 7.91
C LEU A 878 -6.33 -8.13 7.46
N LYS A 879 -6.55 -7.91 6.16
CA LYS A 879 -6.91 -6.59 5.64
C LYS A 879 -8.29 -6.14 6.13
N LEU A 880 -9.25 -7.05 6.29
CA LEU A 880 -10.54 -6.74 6.92
C LEU A 880 -10.41 -6.50 8.43
N CYS A 881 -9.54 -7.25 9.12
CA CYS A 881 -9.25 -6.99 10.53
C CYS A 881 -8.79 -5.54 10.73
N ALA A 882 -7.91 -5.02 9.88
CA ALA A 882 -7.44 -3.62 9.97
C ALA A 882 -8.57 -2.58 10.03
N LYS A 883 -9.75 -2.88 9.46
CA LYS A 883 -10.96 -2.04 9.56
C LYS A 883 -11.88 -2.46 10.72
N HIS A 884 -11.97 -3.76 11.00
CA HIS A 884 -12.85 -4.33 12.03
C HIS A 884 -12.10 -5.30 12.95
N MET A 885 -11.52 -4.76 14.04
CA MET A 885 -10.66 -5.51 14.96
C MET A 885 -11.33 -6.69 15.68
N GLU A 886 -12.65 -6.66 15.85
CA GLU A 886 -13.41 -7.75 16.48
C GLU A 886 -13.25 -9.09 15.74
N LEU A 887 -12.98 -9.06 14.43
CA LEU A 887 -12.73 -10.25 13.64
C LEU A 887 -11.49 -11.03 14.12
N LEU A 888 -10.54 -10.35 14.76
CA LEU A 888 -9.31 -10.95 15.26
C LEU A 888 -9.55 -12.02 16.34
N VAL A 889 -10.69 -11.98 17.03
CA VAL A 889 -11.11 -13.03 17.97
C VAL A 889 -11.15 -14.41 17.29
N VAL A 890 -11.52 -14.47 16.00
CA VAL A 890 -11.54 -15.71 15.24
C VAL A 890 -10.14 -16.31 15.09
N MET A 891 -9.11 -15.47 14.93
CA MET A 891 -7.73 -15.94 14.86
C MET A 891 -7.29 -16.56 16.19
N PHE A 892 -7.68 -15.97 17.32
CA PHE A 892 -7.44 -16.56 18.63
C PHE A 892 -8.13 -17.92 18.81
N VAL A 893 -9.39 -18.04 18.43
CA VAL A 893 -10.11 -19.32 18.51
C VAL A 893 -9.47 -20.38 17.62
N ALA A 894 -9.09 -20.03 16.39
CA ALA A 894 -8.43 -20.94 15.46
C ALA A 894 -7.02 -21.34 15.92
N TYR A 895 -6.31 -20.44 16.61
CA TYR A 895 -4.96 -20.65 17.12
C TYR A 895 -4.89 -21.74 18.21
N LYS A 896 -5.96 -21.88 19.00
CA LYS A 896 -6.03 -22.80 20.13
C LYS A 896 -5.87 -24.26 19.66
N GLY A 897 -4.83 -24.94 20.17
CA GLY A 897 -4.60 -26.37 19.91
C GLY A 897 -3.92 -26.71 18.59
N LEU A 898 -3.46 -25.71 17.81
CA LEU A 898 -2.64 -25.94 16.62
C LEU A 898 -1.22 -26.41 16.97
N SER A 899 -0.53 -27.02 16.00
CA SER A 899 0.88 -27.41 16.16
C SER A 899 1.77 -26.19 16.42
N ALA A 900 2.88 -26.40 17.13
CA ALA A 900 3.84 -25.33 17.43
C ALA A 900 4.35 -24.64 16.15
N THR A 901 4.49 -25.37 15.05
CA THR A 901 4.90 -24.84 13.75
C THR A 901 3.87 -23.85 13.20
N VAL A 902 2.59 -24.23 13.14
CA VAL A 902 1.53 -23.34 12.61
C VAL A 902 1.32 -22.14 13.53
N GLN A 903 1.42 -22.33 14.85
CA GLN A 903 1.38 -21.24 15.82
C GLN A 903 2.49 -20.19 15.59
N VAL A 904 3.73 -20.62 15.31
CA VAL A 904 4.83 -19.71 14.97
C VAL A 904 4.51 -18.91 13.70
N ILE A 905 3.98 -19.59 12.68
CA ILE A 905 3.62 -18.97 11.40
C ILE A 905 2.52 -17.91 11.58
N ILE A 906 1.45 -18.21 12.33
CA ILE A 906 0.37 -17.24 12.61
C ILE A 906 0.94 -15.99 13.32
N ARG A 907 1.83 -16.18 14.32
CA ARG A 907 2.50 -15.06 15.02
C ARG A 907 3.37 -14.21 14.09
N ARG A 908 3.87 -14.76 12.98
CA ARG A 908 4.62 -14.03 11.96
C ARG A 908 3.68 -13.28 11.01
N ILE A 909 2.64 -13.96 10.51
CA ILE A 909 1.63 -13.42 9.59
C ILE A 909 0.86 -12.23 10.18
N ILE A 910 0.56 -12.24 11.49
CA ILE A 910 -0.13 -11.12 12.17
C ILE A 910 0.76 -9.88 12.37
N THR A 911 2.09 -10.02 12.28
CA THR A 911 3.05 -8.94 12.62
C THR A 911 2.81 -7.61 11.89
N PRO A 912 2.66 -7.56 10.55
CA PRO A 912 2.43 -6.31 9.83
C PRO A 912 1.16 -5.58 10.27
N LEU A 913 0.07 -6.33 10.52
CA LEU A 913 -1.21 -5.78 10.98
C LEU A 913 -1.07 -5.08 12.34
N ILE A 914 -0.45 -5.75 13.32
CA ILE A 914 -0.30 -5.15 14.67
C ILE A 914 0.63 -3.94 14.62
N LYS A 915 1.72 -4.01 13.84
CA LYS A 915 2.65 -2.89 13.70
C LYS A 915 1.99 -1.65 13.10
N SER A 916 1.08 -1.80 12.13
CA SER A 916 0.34 -0.65 11.57
C SER A 916 -0.65 -0.03 12.56
N MET A 917 -0.95 -0.69 13.68
CA MET A 917 -1.87 -0.22 14.72
C MET A 917 -1.16 0.17 16.02
N ALA A 918 0.18 0.22 16.03
CA ALA A 918 0.94 0.57 17.23
C ALA A 918 0.61 1.99 17.73
N ASP A 919 0.16 2.88 16.84
CA ASP A 919 -0.23 4.26 17.16
C ASP A 919 -1.64 4.41 17.77
N THR A 920 -2.51 3.39 17.62
CA THR A 920 -3.91 3.39 18.05
C THR A 920 -4.27 2.17 18.92
N PRO A 921 -3.59 1.98 20.08
CA PRO A 921 -3.76 0.78 20.91
C PRO A 921 -5.17 0.65 21.53
N ALA A 922 -5.96 1.73 21.61
CA ALA A 922 -7.32 1.69 22.15
C ALA A 922 -8.22 0.67 21.43
N VAL A 923 -8.04 0.50 20.12
CA VAL A 923 -8.89 -0.38 19.28
C VAL A 923 -8.64 -1.87 19.56
N ILE A 924 -7.41 -2.24 19.96
CA ILE A 924 -7.02 -3.65 20.18
C ILE A 924 -7.21 -4.11 21.64
N ILE A 925 -7.29 -3.18 22.60
CA ILE A 925 -7.48 -3.48 24.02
C ILE A 925 -8.71 -4.38 24.29
N PRO A 926 -9.90 -4.14 23.69
CA PRO A 926 -11.07 -5.00 23.91
C PRO A 926 -10.81 -6.46 23.53
N VAL A 927 -10.14 -6.69 22.40
CA VAL A 927 -9.77 -8.04 21.93
C VAL A 927 -8.75 -8.68 22.88
N LEU A 928 -7.76 -7.92 23.34
CA LEU A 928 -6.78 -8.41 24.32
C LEU A 928 -7.44 -8.79 25.66
N LYS A 929 -8.48 -8.09 26.12
CA LYS A 929 -9.17 -8.48 27.37
C LYS A 929 -9.92 -9.82 27.27
N GLN A 930 -10.29 -10.24 26.06
CA GLN A 930 -11.20 -11.36 25.80
C GLN A 930 -10.52 -12.60 25.19
N PHE A 931 -9.19 -12.66 25.09
CA PHE A 931 -8.54 -13.82 24.44
C PHE A 931 -8.81 -15.15 25.19
N PRO A 932 -8.96 -16.29 24.50
CA PRO A 932 -9.21 -17.61 25.12
C PRO A 932 -7.97 -18.20 25.81
N VAL A 933 -8.18 -19.04 26.84
CA VAL A 933 -7.09 -19.80 27.49
C VAL A 933 -6.41 -20.73 26.49
N GLY A 934 -5.08 -20.80 26.52
CA GLY A 934 -4.24 -21.54 25.58
C GLY A 934 -3.74 -20.72 24.39
N THR A 935 -4.00 -19.41 24.37
CA THR A 935 -3.54 -18.49 23.32
C THR A 935 -2.63 -17.37 23.82
N GLU A 936 -2.11 -17.52 25.05
CA GLU A 936 -1.29 -16.55 25.76
C GLU A 936 -0.07 -16.16 24.93
N THR A 937 0.55 -17.11 24.23
CA THR A 937 1.71 -16.84 23.36
C THR A 937 1.40 -15.91 22.18
N LEU A 938 0.15 -15.92 21.68
CA LEU A 938 -0.29 -14.99 20.63
C LEU A 938 -0.56 -13.60 21.22
N ALA A 939 -1.25 -13.55 22.37
CA ALA A 939 -1.50 -12.29 23.09
C ALA A 939 -0.18 -11.62 23.50
N GLN A 940 0.79 -12.39 23.99
CA GLN A 940 2.14 -11.92 24.33
C GLN A 940 2.84 -11.34 23.10
N ARG A 941 2.73 -12.00 21.94
CA ARG A 941 3.30 -11.48 20.69
C ARG A 941 2.67 -10.14 20.29
N ILE A 942 1.35 -9.99 20.44
CA ILE A 942 0.66 -8.73 20.16
C ILE A 942 1.14 -7.63 21.11
N VAL A 943 1.19 -7.89 22.42
CA VAL A 943 1.70 -6.92 23.41
C VAL A 943 3.15 -6.52 23.10
N PHE A 944 4.01 -7.49 22.77
CA PHE A 944 5.38 -7.22 22.32
C PHE A 944 5.40 -6.29 21.10
N LEU A 945 4.61 -6.57 20.08
CA LEU A 945 4.60 -5.78 18.83
C LEU A 945 4.10 -4.34 19.06
N LEU A 946 3.12 -4.14 19.94
CA LEU A 946 2.64 -2.81 20.33
C LEU A 946 3.71 -2.03 21.11
N CYS A 947 4.61 -2.72 21.81
CA CYS A 947 5.66 -2.13 22.64
C CYS A 947 7.07 -2.21 22.01
N VAL A 948 7.19 -2.68 20.77
CA VAL A 948 8.50 -3.00 20.17
C VAL A 948 9.33 -1.75 19.91
N ASN A 949 8.68 -0.61 19.70
CA ASN A 949 9.35 0.66 19.48
C ASN A 949 9.83 1.23 20.84
N THR A 950 11.09 0.95 21.16
CA THR A 950 11.74 1.38 22.41
C THR A 950 11.78 2.90 22.56
N ALA A 951 11.71 3.69 21.48
CA ALA A 951 11.73 5.14 21.56
C ALA A 951 10.43 5.77 22.11
N ARG A 952 9.36 4.97 22.27
CA ARG A 952 8.04 5.44 22.70
C ARG A 952 7.63 4.78 24.01
N VAL A 953 7.01 5.58 24.87
CA VAL A 953 6.35 5.11 26.09
C VAL A 953 4.99 4.50 25.71
N PRO A 954 4.68 3.25 26.12
CA PRO A 954 3.38 2.63 25.88
C PRO A 954 2.24 3.49 26.45
N ALA A 955 1.10 3.56 25.74
CA ALA A 955 -0.05 4.31 26.21
C ALA A 955 -0.55 3.77 27.57
N ARG A 956 -0.89 4.68 28.52
CA ARG A 956 -1.30 4.31 29.89
C ARG A 956 -2.48 3.32 29.92
N GLU A 957 -3.44 3.48 29.00
CA GLU A 957 -4.58 2.57 28.86
C GLU A 957 -4.17 1.14 28.55
N LEU A 958 -3.16 0.96 27.67
CA LEU A 958 -2.60 -0.34 27.32
C LEU A 958 -1.87 -0.96 28.52
N VAL A 959 -1.03 -0.16 29.20
CA VAL A 959 -0.30 -0.60 30.39
C VAL A 959 -1.27 -1.09 31.46
N GLN A 960 -2.28 -0.29 31.81
CA GLN A 960 -3.26 -0.66 32.83
C GLN A 960 -4.07 -1.90 32.41
N ALA A 961 -4.47 -2.00 31.13
CA ALA A 961 -5.19 -3.17 30.64
C ALA A 961 -4.35 -4.45 30.79
N VAL A 962 -3.06 -4.42 30.42
CA VAL A 962 -2.17 -5.58 30.57
C VAL A 962 -1.92 -5.91 32.03
N LEU A 963 -1.69 -4.91 32.89
CA LEU A 963 -1.51 -5.14 34.33
C LEU A 963 -2.73 -5.81 34.97
N ASN A 964 -3.94 -5.32 34.65
CA ASN A 964 -5.19 -5.91 35.14
C ASN A 964 -5.40 -7.33 34.62
N MET A 965 -5.00 -7.62 33.37
CA MET A 965 -5.05 -8.98 32.82
C MET A 965 -4.08 -9.93 33.53
N CYS A 966 -2.86 -9.47 33.80
CA CYS A 966 -1.87 -10.25 34.53
C CYS A 966 -2.35 -10.59 35.95
N ASP A 967 -3.00 -9.64 36.64
CA ASP A 967 -3.62 -9.89 37.95
C ASP A 967 -4.78 -10.88 37.88
N ALA A 968 -5.72 -10.65 36.96
CA ALA A 968 -6.95 -11.45 36.87
C ALA A 968 -6.68 -12.91 36.47
N ARG A 969 -5.68 -13.14 35.60
CA ARG A 969 -5.41 -14.47 35.00
C ARG A 969 -4.09 -15.11 35.48
N ARG A 970 -3.35 -14.46 36.38
CA ARG A 970 -2.01 -14.90 36.86
C ARG A 970 -1.04 -15.19 35.69
N LEU A 971 -0.96 -14.26 34.74
CA LEU A 971 -0.11 -14.42 33.55
C LEU A 971 1.39 -14.24 33.90
N ASP A 972 2.24 -14.88 33.10
CA ASP A 972 3.69 -14.84 33.27
C ASP A 972 4.27 -13.41 33.13
N GLY A 973 5.44 -13.19 33.75
CA GLY A 973 6.18 -11.92 33.64
C GLY A 973 6.58 -11.54 32.21
N ASN A 974 6.46 -12.45 31.25
CA ASN A 974 6.76 -12.23 29.84
C ASN A 974 5.92 -11.11 29.22
N PHE A 975 4.70 -10.90 29.71
CA PHE A 975 3.82 -9.81 29.29
C PHE A 975 4.29 -8.44 29.79
N LEU A 976 5.05 -8.43 30.89
CA LEU A 976 5.47 -7.23 31.61
C LEU A 976 6.85 -6.73 31.13
N ALA A 977 7.67 -7.61 30.55
CA ALA A 977 9.04 -7.30 30.13
C ALA A 977 9.13 -6.05 29.22
N TYR A 978 8.15 -5.84 28.35
CA TYR A 978 8.15 -4.74 27.39
C TYR A 978 7.41 -3.47 27.87
N LEU A 979 6.77 -3.51 29.04
CA LEU A 979 5.98 -2.40 29.58
C LEU A 979 6.74 -1.51 30.56
N GLY A 980 7.98 -1.86 30.91
CA GLY A 980 8.73 -1.24 32.00
C GLY A 980 8.83 0.29 31.96
N ASN A 981 8.88 0.89 30.77
CA ASN A 981 8.96 2.34 30.59
C ASN A 981 7.61 3.08 30.70
N GLY A 982 6.48 2.37 30.68
CA GLY A 982 5.14 2.94 30.84
C GLY A 982 4.52 2.69 32.22
N MET A 983 5.21 1.97 33.10
CA MET A 983 4.74 1.63 34.45
C MET A 983 5.12 2.71 35.47
N GLU A 984 4.31 2.86 36.52
CA GLU A 984 4.65 3.74 37.64
C GLU A 984 5.66 3.08 38.58
N ARG A 985 6.41 3.89 39.34
CA ARG A 985 7.44 3.41 40.28
C ARG A 985 6.90 2.35 41.25
N ALA A 986 5.71 2.55 41.82
CA ALA A 986 5.09 1.59 42.73
C ALA A 986 4.71 0.27 42.04
N GLU A 987 4.27 0.33 40.79
CA GLU A 987 3.91 -0.85 40.00
C GLU A 987 5.15 -1.69 39.65
N VAL A 988 6.26 -1.03 39.32
CA VAL A 988 7.53 -1.73 39.05
C VAL A 988 7.98 -2.53 40.27
N HIS A 989 7.98 -1.94 41.48
CA HIS A 989 8.36 -2.66 42.71
C HIS A 989 7.43 -3.85 42.98
N LYS A 990 6.11 -3.70 42.78
CA LYS A 990 5.14 -4.79 42.93
C LYS A 990 5.38 -5.95 41.95
N ARG A 991 5.85 -5.67 40.73
CA ARG A 991 5.99 -6.66 39.64
C ARG A 991 7.39 -7.21 39.45
N LEU A 992 8.41 -6.56 39.99
CA LEU A 992 9.80 -7.00 39.91
C LEU A 992 10.00 -8.47 40.34
N PRO A 993 9.35 -8.99 41.42
CA PRO A 993 9.45 -10.40 41.78
C PRO A 993 8.92 -11.34 40.68
N THR A 994 7.85 -10.96 39.97
CA THR A 994 7.27 -11.75 38.88
C THR A 994 8.19 -11.79 37.66
N ILE A 995 8.89 -10.69 37.36
CA ILE A 995 9.90 -10.62 36.30
C ILE A 995 11.10 -11.51 36.63
N VAL A 996 11.65 -11.39 37.84
CA VAL A 996 12.82 -12.17 38.28
C VAL A 996 12.50 -13.67 38.37
N ALA A 997 11.27 -14.03 38.74
CA ALA A 997 10.83 -15.42 38.78
C ALA A 997 10.88 -16.13 37.42
N MET A 998 10.98 -15.41 36.30
CA MET A 998 11.13 -16.00 34.96
C MET A 998 12.52 -16.61 34.72
N LEU A 999 13.53 -16.16 35.46
CA LEU A 999 14.91 -16.62 35.28
C LEU A 999 15.03 -18.10 35.65
N ASN A 1000 15.75 -18.84 34.80
CA ASN A 1000 15.92 -20.28 34.89
C ASN A 1000 17.29 -20.74 34.34
N GLY A 1001 18.26 -19.84 34.19
CA GLY A 1001 19.56 -20.13 33.60
C GLY A 1001 19.61 -20.13 32.07
N SER A 1002 18.49 -19.91 31.36
CA SER A 1002 18.47 -19.89 29.89
C SER A 1002 18.58 -18.47 29.31
N ALA A 1003 19.21 -18.36 28.13
CA ALA A 1003 19.47 -17.07 27.48
C ALA A 1003 18.19 -16.28 27.14
N GLY A 1004 17.07 -16.95 26.86
CA GLY A 1004 15.81 -16.30 26.47
C GLY A 1004 15.22 -15.40 27.56
N PRO A 1005 14.88 -15.94 28.76
CA PRO A 1005 14.45 -15.15 29.91
C PRO A 1005 15.46 -14.09 30.34
N GLN A 1006 16.76 -14.37 30.25
CA GLN A 1006 17.81 -13.38 30.55
C GLN A 1006 17.71 -12.15 29.62
N MET A 1007 17.47 -12.37 28.31
CA MET A 1007 17.23 -11.25 27.38
C MET A 1007 15.97 -10.45 27.73
N LEU A 1008 14.88 -11.11 28.13
CA LEU A 1008 13.65 -10.42 28.51
C LEU A 1008 13.81 -9.58 29.79
N VAL A 1009 14.54 -10.10 30.78
CA VAL A 1009 14.86 -9.38 32.01
C VAL A 1009 15.81 -8.21 31.72
N SER A 1010 16.82 -8.42 30.87
CA SER A 1010 17.72 -7.36 30.39
C SER A 1010 16.95 -6.24 29.65
N GLU A 1011 16.00 -6.60 28.80
CA GLU A 1011 15.13 -5.63 28.11
C GLU A 1011 14.26 -4.86 29.12
N PHE A 1012 13.69 -5.54 30.11
CA PHE A 1012 12.92 -4.89 31.18
C PHE A 1012 13.78 -3.90 31.99
N PHE A 1013 14.96 -4.33 32.45
CA PHE A 1013 15.90 -3.47 33.19
C PHE A 1013 16.32 -2.26 32.37
N THR A 1014 16.59 -2.47 31.08
CA THR A 1014 16.85 -1.38 30.14
C THR A 1014 15.70 -0.38 30.12
N ARG A 1015 14.46 -0.84 29.95
CA ARG A 1015 13.30 0.05 29.83
C ARG A 1015 12.98 0.83 31.09
N VAL A 1016 13.21 0.25 32.26
CA VAL A 1016 12.93 0.92 33.53
C VAL A 1016 14.00 1.98 33.86
N THR A 1017 15.24 1.77 33.39
CA THR A 1017 16.40 2.65 33.70
C THR A 1017 16.73 3.68 32.64
N THR A 1018 16.16 3.56 31.43
CA THR A 1018 16.41 4.50 30.33
C THR A 1018 15.43 5.68 30.41
N SER A 1019 15.93 6.90 30.22
CA SER A 1019 15.09 8.09 30.05
C SER A 1019 14.57 8.18 28.61
N TYR A 1020 13.30 8.54 28.45
CA TYR A 1020 12.65 8.65 27.14
C TYR A 1020 12.28 10.10 26.83
N LEU A 1021 11.98 10.41 25.57
CA LEU A 1021 11.57 11.76 25.17
C LEU A 1021 10.39 12.23 26.04
N ASN A 1022 10.60 13.32 26.78
CA ASN A 1022 9.63 13.93 27.70
C ASN A 1022 9.24 13.09 28.95
N GLN A 1023 9.96 12.03 29.29
CA GLN A 1023 9.77 11.30 30.56
C GLN A 1023 11.11 10.84 31.18
N PRO A 1024 11.35 11.12 32.48
CA PRO A 1024 12.51 10.58 33.19
C PRO A 1024 12.42 9.06 33.32
N SER A 1025 13.56 8.41 33.56
CA SER A 1025 13.60 6.97 33.87
C SER A 1025 12.74 6.66 35.11
N VAL A 1026 12.06 5.51 35.10
CA VAL A 1026 11.15 5.11 36.19
C VAL A 1026 11.94 4.78 37.45
N LEU A 1027 13.10 4.14 37.29
CA LEU A 1027 14.10 3.93 38.34
C LEU A 1027 15.47 4.36 37.84
N THR A 1028 16.35 4.74 38.76
CA THR A 1028 17.78 4.83 38.46
C THR A 1028 18.42 3.43 38.47
N PRO A 1029 19.56 3.21 37.81
CA PRO A 1029 20.29 1.93 37.90
C PRO A 1029 20.60 1.52 39.34
N THR A 1030 20.96 2.47 40.21
CA THR A 1030 21.22 2.24 41.63
C THR A 1030 19.94 1.80 42.35
N GLU A 1031 18.82 2.48 42.11
CA GLU A 1031 17.51 2.11 42.68
C GLU A 1031 17.05 0.73 42.24
N LEU A 1032 17.25 0.36 40.97
CA LEU A 1032 16.91 -0.96 40.46
C LEU A 1032 17.74 -2.06 41.15
N LEU A 1033 19.06 -1.87 41.27
CA LEU A 1033 19.91 -2.84 41.95
C LEU A 1033 19.52 -2.98 43.43
N VAL A 1034 19.15 -1.89 44.08
CA VAL A 1034 18.63 -1.89 45.45
C VAL A 1034 17.26 -2.58 45.55
N ALA A 1035 16.36 -2.39 44.57
CA ALA A 1035 15.05 -3.02 44.51
C ALA A 1035 15.14 -4.55 44.33
N LEU A 1036 16.17 -5.06 43.64
CA LEU A 1036 16.45 -6.51 43.56
C LEU A 1036 16.75 -7.14 44.93
N HIS A 1037 17.13 -6.34 45.93
CA HIS A 1037 17.42 -6.79 47.29
C HIS A 1037 16.22 -6.65 48.24
N GLU A 1038 15.04 -6.27 47.74
CA GLU A 1038 13.81 -6.27 48.53
C GLU A 1038 13.37 -7.69 48.89
N PRO A 1039 12.72 -7.89 50.05
CA PRO A 1039 12.35 -9.22 50.54
C PRO A 1039 11.48 -10.00 49.54
N ALA A 1040 10.59 -9.32 48.79
CA ALA A 1040 9.74 -9.94 47.79
C ALA A 1040 10.54 -10.60 46.64
N VAL A 1041 11.68 -10.01 46.25
CA VAL A 1041 12.56 -10.54 45.20
C VAL A 1041 13.53 -11.56 45.79
N VAL A 1042 14.12 -11.29 46.96
CA VAL A 1042 15.08 -12.19 47.62
C VAL A 1042 14.48 -13.56 47.92
N ASN A 1043 13.17 -13.63 48.18
CA ASN A 1043 12.44 -14.89 48.35
C ASN A 1043 12.42 -15.78 47.09
N THR A 1044 12.87 -15.29 45.92
CA THR A 1044 13.04 -16.09 44.70
C THR A 1044 14.40 -16.83 44.62
N GLU A 1045 15.20 -16.74 45.68
CA GLU A 1045 16.46 -17.46 45.90
C GLU A 1045 17.46 -17.33 44.74
N LYS A 1046 17.88 -18.44 44.10
CA LYS A 1046 18.90 -18.47 43.04
C LYS A 1046 18.57 -17.58 41.85
N LYS A 1047 17.28 -17.28 41.62
CA LYS A 1047 16.84 -16.39 40.53
C LYS A 1047 17.19 -14.93 40.80
N ALA A 1048 17.17 -14.50 42.05
CA ALA A 1048 17.60 -13.16 42.43
C ALA A 1048 19.12 -12.97 42.21
N GLU A 1049 19.93 -14.01 42.47
CA GLU A 1049 21.36 -14.00 42.14
C GLU A 1049 21.59 -13.94 40.63
N GLU A 1050 20.83 -14.70 39.86
CA GLU A 1050 20.87 -14.65 38.40
C GLU A 1050 20.49 -13.26 37.86
N ALA A 1051 19.49 -12.60 38.45
CA ALA A 1051 19.08 -11.25 38.07
C ALA A 1051 20.21 -10.22 38.29
N VAL A 1052 20.95 -10.32 39.39
CA VAL A 1052 22.12 -9.48 39.69
C VAL A 1052 23.24 -9.74 38.67
N ARG A 1053 23.48 -11.01 38.30
CA ARG A 1053 24.47 -11.34 37.26
C ARG A 1053 24.08 -10.76 35.91
N VAL A 1054 22.80 -10.86 35.52
CA VAL A 1054 22.28 -10.25 34.29
C VAL A 1054 22.50 -8.75 34.32
N PHE A 1055 22.15 -8.07 35.43
CA PHE A 1055 22.34 -6.63 35.59
C PHE A 1055 23.78 -6.20 35.34
N GLY A 1056 24.77 -6.88 35.93
CA GLY A 1056 26.18 -6.54 35.74
C GLY A 1056 26.78 -6.96 34.39
N ALA A 1057 26.19 -7.95 33.70
CA ALA A 1057 26.63 -8.40 32.38
C ALA A 1057 26.03 -7.59 31.21
N MET A 1058 25.13 -6.64 31.48
CA MET A 1058 24.48 -5.84 30.44
C MET A 1058 25.46 -4.87 29.76
N THR A 1059 25.50 -4.93 28.43
CA THR A 1059 26.34 -4.06 27.58
C THR A 1059 25.49 -3.17 26.67
N ASN A 1060 26.05 -2.03 26.29
CA ASN A 1060 25.54 -1.17 25.23
C ASN A 1060 25.90 -1.74 23.84
N THR A 1061 25.35 -1.14 22.78
CA THR A 1061 25.66 -1.51 21.38
C THR A 1061 27.14 -1.46 21.04
N ASP A 1062 27.90 -0.65 21.77
CA ASP A 1062 29.31 -0.38 21.52
C ASP A 1062 30.24 -1.32 22.31
N GLY A 1063 29.67 -2.33 22.98
CA GLY A 1063 30.39 -3.30 23.82
C GLY A 1063 30.79 -2.77 25.20
N THR A 1064 30.50 -1.49 25.51
CA THR A 1064 30.71 -0.91 26.84
C THR A 1064 29.68 -1.40 27.85
N LEU A 1065 30.05 -1.48 29.13
CA LEU A 1065 29.13 -1.82 30.20
C LEU A 1065 28.01 -0.78 30.27
N LYS A 1066 26.76 -1.25 30.29
CA LYS A 1066 25.58 -0.39 30.34
C LYS A 1066 25.48 0.35 31.68
N PHE A 1067 25.80 -0.34 32.76
CA PHE A 1067 25.83 0.21 34.10
C PHE A 1067 27.27 0.27 34.61
N PRO A 1068 27.79 1.47 34.94
CA PRO A 1068 29.17 1.59 35.37
C PRO A 1068 29.38 1.01 36.79
N PRO A 1069 30.62 0.60 37.14
CA PRO A 1069 30.95 0.02 38.45
C PRO A 1069 30.51 0.90 39.65
N ARG A 1070 30.51 2.23 39.49
CA ARG A 1070 30.04 3.19 40.51
C ARG A 1070 28.62 2.93 40.99
N VAL A 1071 27.75 2.37 40.13
CA VAL A 1071 26.37 2.01 40.49
C VAL A 1071 26.35 0.89 41.55
N PHE A 1072 27.25 -0.08 41.43
CA PHE A 1072 27.40 -1.13 42.43
C PHE A 1072 27.96 -0.58 43.74
N ASP A 1073 28.96 0.31 43.68
CA ASP A 1073 29.54 0.94 44.87
C ASP A 1073 28.47 1.69 45.68
N GLU A 1074 27.68 2.52 45.00
CA GLU A 1074 26.61 3.31 45.61
C GLU A 1074 25.48 2.41 46.16
N ALA A 1075 25.04 1.40 45.40
CA ALA A 1075 24.01 0.47 45.85
C ALA A 1075 24.45 -0.35 47.06
N LEU A 1076 25.69 -0.86 47.07
CA LEU A 1076 26.24 -1.62 48.21
C LEU A 1076 26.37 -0.74 49.45
N ALA A 1077 26.80 0.52 49.30
CA ALA A 1077 26.85 1.48 50.42
C ALA A 1077 25.44 1.76 50.98
N GLN A 1078 24.44 1.98 50.12
CA GLN A 1078 23.04 2.20 50.54
C GLN A 1078 22.47 0.96 51.26
N LEU A 1079 22.73 -0.24 50.76
CA LEU A 1079 22.27 -1.49 51.38
C LEU A 1079 22.95 -1.73 52.73
N ALA A 1080 24.25 -1.44 52.84
CA ALA A 1080 25.01 -1.56 54.07
C ALA A 1080 24.60 -0.53 55.14
N GLY A 1081 23.98 0.59 54.75
CA GLY A 1081 23.44 1.59 55.67
C GLY A 1081 22.04 1.27 56.25
N ARG A 1082 21.33 0.26 55.74
CA ARG A 1082 19.95 -0.06 56.17
C ARG A 1082 19.90 -0.70 57.55
N ALA A 1083 18.78 -0.52 58.27
CA ALA A 1083 18.55 -1.17 59.57
C ALA A 1083 18.72 -2.70 59.52
N PHE A 1084 18.30 -3.32 58.42
CA PHE A 1084 18.46 -4.75 58.15
C PHE A 1084 19.30 -4.98 56.89
N VAL A 1085 20.36 -5.79 56.99
CA VAL A 1085 21.27 -6.11 55.87
C VAL A 1085 20.75 -7.31 55.07
N PRO A 1086 20.45 -7.18 53.77
CA PRO A 1086 19.95 -8.30 52.96
C PRO A 1086 21.03 -9.36 52.71
N VAL A 1087 20.65 -10.64 52.75
CA VAL A 1087 21.57 -11.78 52.50
C VAL A 1087 22.16 -11.74 51.08
N LEU A 1088 21.38 -11.28 50.11
CA LEU A 1088 21.80 -11.15 48.71
C LEU A 1088 22.93 -10.12 48.53
N MET A 1089 23.06 -9.13 49.42
CA MET A 1089 24.06 -8.06 49.28
C MET A 1089 25.51 -8.58 49.23
N LEU A 1090 25.85 -9.55 50.09
CA LEU A 1090 27.18 -10.16 50.10
C LEU A 1090 27.47 -10.98 48.83
N LYS A 1091 26.44 -11.61 48.26
CA LYS A 1091 26.54 -12.31 46.98
C LYS A 1091 26.65 -11.33 45.82
N THR A 1092 25.95 -10.19 45.88
CA THR A 1092 26.08 -9.09 44.92
C THR A 1092 27.49 -8.50 44.95
N ALA A 1093 28.10 -8.32 46.13
CA ALA A 1093 29.49 -7.89 46.26
C ALA A 1093 30.47 -8.91 45.67
N PHE A 1094 30.19 -10.21 45.82
CA PHE A 1094 30.97 -11.27 45.16
C PHE A 1094 30.84 -11.20 43.63
N ILE A 1095 29.62 -11.11 43.09
CA ILE A 1095 29.36 -11.01 41.64
C ILE A 1095 30.01 -9.75 41.06
N TYR A 1096 29.90 -8.62 41.77
CA TYR A 1096 30.51 -7.35 41.36
C TYR A 1096 32.03 -7.48 41.20
N ARG A 1097 32.69 -8.15 42.16
CA ARG A 1097 34.12 -8.41 42.09
C ARG A 1097 34.52 -9.38 40.99
N GLU A 1098 33.73 -10.42 40.78
CA GLU A 1098 33.96 -11.40 39.71
C GLU A 1098 33.84 -10.76 38.32
N GLN A 1099 32.92 -9.81 38.15
CA GLN A 1099 32.69 -9.11 36.88
C GLN A 1099 33.63 -7.91 36.66
N HIS A 1100 34.16 -7.29 37.72
CA HIS A 1100 34.98 -6.08 37.66
C HIS A 1100 36.25 -6.19 38.54
N HIS A 1101 37.13 -7.13 38.20
CA HIS A 1101 38.42 -7.34 38.87
C HIS A 1101 39.22 -6.03 39.02
N GLY A 1102 39.79 -5.79 40.21
CA GLY A 1102 40.58 -4.60 40.53
C GLY A 1102 39.74 -3.40 41.00
N VAL A 1103 38.80 -2.93 40.18
CA VAL A 1103 38.00 -1.72 40.49
C VAL A 1103 37.07 -1.95 41.68
N ALA A 1104 36.47 -3.14 41.76
CA ALA A 1104 35.56 -3.52 42.83
C ALA A 1104 36.26 -3.73 44.19
N ASP A 1105 37.56 -4.03 44.20
CA ASP A 1105 38.26 -4.51 45.40
C ASP A 1105 38.29 -3.44 46.52
N VAL A 1106 38.45 -2.16 46.16
CA VAL A 1106 38.43 -1.05 47.13
C VAL A 1106 37.04 -0.89 47.77
N ALA A 1107 35.98 -0.92 46.95
CA ALA A 1107 34.60 -0.78 47.42
C ALA A 1107 34.17 -1.97 48.28
N VAL A 1108 34.52 -3.19 47.88
CA VAL A 1108 34.24 -4.41 48.65
C VAL A 1108 35.02 -4.41 49.98
N LYS A 1109 36.26 -3.91 50.00
CA LYS A 1109 37.03 -3.73 51.24
C LYS A 1109 36.37 -2.74 52.20
N ASN A 1110 35.91 -1.59 51.70
CA ASN A 1110 35.18 -0.61 52.49
C ASN A 1110 33.85 -1.19 53.04
N LEU A 1111 33.12 -1.94 52.21
CA LEU A 1111 31.92 -2.66 52.64
C LEU A 1111 32.23 -3.65 53.79
N LEU A 1112 33.29 -4.44 53.68
CA LEU A 1112 33.71 -5.35 54.75
C LEU A 1112 34.04 -4.60 56.04
N GLN A 1113 34.71 -3.44 55.97
CA GLN A 1113 34.98 -2.60 57.13
C GLN A 1113 33.69 -2.10 57.80
N THR A 1114 32.74 -1.55 57.03
CA THR A 1114 31.44 -1.10 57.55
C THR A 1114 30.66 -2.24 58.21
N LEU A 1115 30.75 -3.45 57.66
CA LEU A 1115 30.11 -4.64 58.22
C LEU A 1115 30.76 -5.11 59.54
N ILE A 1116 32.08 -4.92 59.68
CA ILE A 1116 32.80 -5.17 60.94
C ILE A 1116 32.36 -4.18 62.01
N GLU A 1117 32.29 -2.88 61.67
CA GLU A 1117 31.81 -1.83 62.59
C GLU A 1117 30.38 -2.07 63.07
N ARG A 1118 29.53 -2.63 62.20
CA ARG A 1118 28.15 -3.00 62.52
C ARG A 1118 27.99 -4.37 63.19
N LYS A 1119 29.09 -5.07 63.49
CA LYS A 1119 29.09 -6.40 64.13
C LYS A 1119 28.21 -7.43 63.43
N VAL A 1120 28.46 -7.70 62.15
CA VAL A 1120 27.68 -8.68 61.34
C VAL A 1120 27.54 -10.06 62.00
N TRP A 1121 28.46 -10.46 62.87
CA TRP A 1121 28.40 -11.70 63.64
C TRP A 1121 27.27 -11.78 64.68
N GLU A 1122 26.66 -10.65 65.08
CA GLU A 1122 25.50 -10.61 65.98
C GLU A 1122 24.15 -10.67 65.23
N MET A 1123 24.17 -10.65 63.88
CA MET A 1123 22.96 -10.61 63.05
C MET A 1123 22.41 -12.01 62.72
N ARG A 1124 22.48 -12.48 61.46
CA ARG A 1124 22.05 -13.83 61.04
C ARG A 1124 23.24 -14.72 60.72
N SER A 1125 23.18 -15.99 61.08
CA SER A 1125 24.23 -16.99 60.80
C SER A 1125 24.54 -17.16 59.30
N SER A 1126 23.55 -17.02 58.42
CA SER A 1126 23.75 -17.08 56.96
C SER A 1126 24.53 -15.88 56.41
N LEU A 1127 24.37 -14.69 57.01
CA LEU A 1127 25.15 -13.50 56.67
C LEU A 1127 26.61 -13.66 57.10
N LEU A 1128 26.84 -14.25 58.28
CA LEU A 1128 28.18 -14.55 58.76
C LEU A 1128 28.92 -15.50 57.81
N ASN A 1129 28.27 -16.58 57.38
CA ASN A 1129 28.87 -17.53 56.43
C ASN A 1129 29.21 -16.86 55.07
N ALA A 1130 28.31 -16.02 54.55
CA ALA A 1130 28.56 -15.27 53.32
C ALA A 1130 29.66 -14.22 53.48
N PHE A 1131 29.76 -13.58 54.66
CA PHE A 1131 30.81 -12.62 55.00
C PHE A 1131 32.17 -13.31 55.04
N ILE A 1132 32.27 -14.48 55.67
CA ILE A 1132 33.50 -15.29 55.71
C ILE A 1132 33.94 -15.67 54.29
N SER A 1133 32.99 -16.09 53.45
CA SER A 1133 33.28 -16.44 52.05
C SER A 1133 33.80 -15.24 51.26
N LEU A 1134 33.18 -14.06 51.39
CA LEU A 1134 33.61 -12.84 50.71
C LEU A 1134 34.98 -12.37 51.20
N PHE A 1135 35.19 -12.38 52.52
CA PHE A 1135 36.46 -12.02 53.17
C PHE A 1135 37.60 -12.93 52.72
N ARG A 1136 37.34 -14.25 52.59
CA ARG A 1136 38.29 -15.21 52.03
C ARG A 1136 38.69 -14.85 50.61
N THR A 1137 37.73 -14.55 49.74
CA THR A 1137 38.03 -14.19 48.35
C THR A 1137 38.88 -12.93 48.23
N MET A 1138 38.74 -11.99 49.17
CA MET A 1138 39.49 -10.73 49.23
C MET A 1138 40.91 -10.85 49.81
N LEU A 1139 41.36 -12.05 50.22
CA LEU A 1139 42.74 -12.23 50.67
C LEU A 1139 43.70 -12.23 49.46
N PRO A 1140 44.86 -11.52 49.52
CA PRO A 1140 45.48 -10.91 50.71
C PRO A 1140 45.05 -9.46 51.06
N ASP A 1141 44.31 -8.76 50.20
CA ASP A 1141 44.01 -7.32 50.36
C ASP A 1141 43.16 -6.94 51.59
N ALA A 1142 42.41 -7.92 52.11
CA ALA A 1142 41.62 -7.83 53.34
C ALA A 1142 42.41 -8.13 54.63
N LEU A 1143 43.69 -8.55 54.56
CA LEU A 1143 44.53 -8.81 55.74
C LEU A 1143 44.57 -7.66 56.76
N PRO A 1144 44.61 -6.37 56.37
CA PRO A 1144 44.59 -5.26 57.33
C PRO A 1144 43.33 -5.22 58.20
N LEU A 1145 42.19 -5.70 57.67
CA LEU A 1145 40.91 -5.71 58.37
C LEU A 1145 40.83 -6.79 59.45
N VAL A 1146 41.66 -7.83 59.38
CA VAL A 1146 41.71 -8.92 60.38
C VAL A 1146 41.97 -8.37 61.79
N LYS A 1147 42.79 -7.31 61.91
CA LYS A 1147 43.12 -6.66 63.18
C LYS A 1147 41.91 -6.00 63.86
N SER A 1148 40.87 -5.67 63.10
CA SER A 1148 39.65 -5.01 63.60
C SER A 1148 38.55 -6.00 64.04
N ILE A 1149 38.76 -7.31 63.84
CA ILE A 1149 37.79 -8.35 64.19
C ILE A 1149 38.09 -8.87 65.61
N PRO A 1150 37.08 -8.99 66.50
CA PRO A 1150 37.29 -9.55 67.84
C PRO A 1150 37.87 -10.97 67.83
N PRO A 1151 38.76 -11.31 68.78
CA PRO A 1151 39.47 -12.60 68.81
C PRO A 1151 38.55 -13.82 68.90
N ASN A 1152 37.40 -13.68 69.59
CA ASN A 1152 36.40 -14.75 69.71
C ASN A 1152 35.74 -15.08 68.35
N ILE A 1153 35.59 -14.09 67.47
CA ILE A 1153 35.03 -14.27 66.12
C ILE A 1153 36.09 -14.81 65.17
N LEU A 1154 37.36 -14.40 65.31
CA LEU A 1154 38.48 -14.98 64.56
C LEU A 1154 38.64 -16.48 64.85
N GLN A 1155 38.48 -16.91 66.10
CA GLN A 1155 38.46 -18.34 66.45
C GLN A 1155 37.29 -19.08 65.80
N MET A 1156 36.13 -18.43 65.64
CA MET A 1156 34.97 -19.00 64.95
C MET A 1156 35.21 -19.10 63.43
N MET A 1157 35.81 -18.08 62.82
CA MET A 1157 36.22 -18.10 61.41
C MET A 1157 37.28 -19.19 61.15
N ALA A 1158 38.24 -19.36 62.06
CA ALA A 1158 39.27 -20.40 61.99
C ALA A 1158 38.73 -21.84 62.15
N LYS A 1159 37.60 -22.02 62.85
CA LYS A 1159 36.88 -23.30 62.92
C LYS A 1159 36.13 -23.63 61.62
N ILE A 1160 35.69 -22.61 60.89
CA ILE A 1160 34.94 -22.76 59.62
C ILE A 1160 35.89 -22.91 58.43
N ASP A 1161 37.06 -22.27 58.46
CA ASP A 1161 38.08 -22.38 57.42
C ASP A 1161 39.49 -22.37 58.03
N ALA A 1162 40.22 -23.47 57.81
CA ALA A 1162 41.53 -23.74 58.41
C ALA A 1162 42.61 -22.71 58.07
N ARG A 1163 42.42 -21.88 57.04
CA ARG A 1163 43.39 -20.85 56.63
C ARG A 1163 43.41 -19.61 57.54
N PHE A 1164 42.39 -19.41 58.38
CA PHE A 1164 42.38 -18.35 59.40
C PHE A 1164 43.03 -18.78 60.71
N GLY A 1165 43.32 -20.06 60.88
CA GLY A 1165 44.04 -20.61 62.02
C GLY A 1165 45.51 -20.86 61.66
N VAL A 1166 46.35 -19.83 61.82
CA VAL A 1166 47.68 -19.83 62.49
C VAL A 1166 48.24 -18.40 62.33
N PRO A 1167 48.41 -17.65 63.43
CA PRO A 1167 49.77 -17.28 63.81
C PRO A 1167 50.00 -17.47 65.32
N ALA A 1168 50.87 -18.41 65.67
CA ALA A 1168 51.50 -18.49 66.99
C ALA A 1168 52.84 -19.23 66.89
N SER A 1169 53.86 -18.52 66.38
CA SER A 1169 55.26 -18.63 66.78
C SER A 1169 56.04 -17.45 66.23
#